data_AF-A0A0N5BT36-F1
#
_entry.id   AF-A0A0N5BT36-F1
#
_cell.length_a   1.000
_cell.length_b   1.000
_cell.length_c   1.000
_cell.angle_alpha   90.00
_cell.angle_beta   90.00
_cell.angle_gamma   90.00
#
_symmetry.space_group_name_H-M   'P 1'
#
loop_
_entity.id
_entity.type
_entity.pdbx_description
1 polymer ?
#
loop_
_entity_poly.entity_id
_entity_poly.type
_entity_poly.pdbx_seq_one_letter_code
_entity_poly.pdbx_strand_id
1 'polypeptide(L)'
;MLVKFLAILLLILEIIQFKYSVYGTPKDQDKVKLFEHNCDNTLEEPHHEETLTIKFNQLEKYETGQKQYKNVRFSEIKIVKLSWDSMKKKAINSDELCGLGLKTVEKELIKYDDESTSYINIKDNYHISYSNGYLKGNNFEDYVEAEILCNIHQCDMGLLFFDEDKNAETLNNVNEIHMVDHAVLVVIESKDNKMLLGTVLHHKVDIILGICPYINWVPEKGLLQFIPEEGIKDNGYFEKENDKAHIVVPFYKKNEDSDEFICGKLKQPTMPDLLIGYKLEEYISDVKIEGVINPLENELKCEHSDNPQHHYHFGYLEKSTNYMSERIMEAVTAHDHNSTHKFYAGQKIYIYNRDNIEEGLENGDNRERLTEPFVYEEALCIKNLKSNIKASILPTIGSLDSIKKHEEKNIFYRIIKSNDFGKEHSFRCLTKVEEENKGHMEEFYSRSAEFIVENGGKPTVVNTLPQNTITFIPKKINNYGSYRCKDIKATSLFDKNFITMNEVYYLPDEDSEMELEETPVVDTYQSNVGCNKEYGTIGKIKKMIIGFAQNVSEPIIISNFTNDIDTIDIKEGKIIYKKLKDVLGVTVKCTYETPAETTFYTTKTIIIKKTQDTGTKDRTIPKEKALTKVKIDSTPWIIGTMVSVILFGIILYVVVFLIIRKIKKTKARNSLALSSSSGLSTPSKSKGSKSSASTIHDKSSYESVTSVAK
;
A
#
# COMPACT_ATOMS: atom_id res chain seq x y z
N MET A 1 -42.83 -56.58 53.08
CA MET A 1 -41.62 -55.73 53.17
C MET A 1 -41.20 -55.16 51.82
N LEU A 2 -41.01 -55.99 50.77
CA LEU A 2 -40.53 -55.55 49.45
C LEU A 2 -41.16 -54.24 48.92
N VAL A 3 -42.48 -54.10 48.97
CA VAL A 3 -43.20 -52.89 48.49
C VAL A 3 -42.81 -51.62 49.25
N LYS A 4 -42.57 -51.69 50.57
CA LYS A 4 -42.09 -50.54 51.36
C LYS A 4 -40.61 -50.25 51.07
N PHE A 5 -39.82 -51.28 50.81
CA PHE A 5 -38.42 -51.12 50.40
C PHE A 5 -38.32 -50.48 49.00
N LEU A 6 -39.22 -50.85 48.07
CA LEU A 6 -39.32 -50.26 46.74
C LEU A 6 -39.73 -48.78 46.81
N ALA A 7 -40.70 -48.42 47.66
CA ALA A 7 -41.09 -47.03 47.87
C ALA A 7 -39.95 -46.18 48.46
N ILE A 8 -39.19 -46.73 49.41
CA ILE A 8 -38.00 -46.07 49.98
C ILE A 8 -36.88 -45.98 48.94
N LEU A 9 -36.67 -47.01 48.12
CA LEU A 9 -35.67 -46.99 47.04
C LEU A 9 -36.03 -45.97 45.95
N LEU A 10 -37.32 -45.84 45.60
CA LEU A 10 -37.83 -44.83 44.68
C LEU A 10 -37.65 -43.41 45.24
N LEU A 11 -37.98 -43.19 46.51
CA LEU A 11 -37.70 -41.91 47.19
C LEU A 11 -36.21 -41.57 47.24
N ILE A 12 -35.34 -42.57 47.49
CA ILE A 12 -33.89 -42.38 47.47
C ILE A 12 -33.40 -42.12 46.03
N LEU A 13 -33.96 -42.79 45.02
CA LEU A 13 -33.65 -42.54 43.61
C LEU A 13 -34.10 -41.14 43.17
N GLU A 14 -35.31 -40.70 43.53
CA GLU A 14 -35.76 -39.32 43.32
C GLU A 14 -34.82 -38.32 44.00
N ILE A 15 -34.51 -38.51 45.29
CA ILE A 15 -33.63 -37.59 46.04
C ILE A 15 -32.20 -37.57 45.46
N ILE A 16 -31.68 -38.69 44.96
CA ILE A 16 -30.37 -38.74 44.29
C ILE A 16 -30.42 -38.10 42.90
N GLN A 17 -31.48 -38.32 42.11
CA GLN A 17 -31.72 -37.64 40.83
C GLN A 17 -32.03 -36.13 40.99
N PHE A 18 -32.50 -35.69 42.16
CA PHE A 18 -32.68 -34.27 42.46
C PHE A 18 -31.38 -33.60 42.92
N LYS A 19 -30.49 -34.33 43.62
CA LYS A 19 -29.23 -33.77 44.11
C LYS A 19 -28.10 -33.78 43.07
N TYR A 20 -28.24 -34.60 42.04
CA TYR A 20 -27.41 -34.58 40.84
C TYR A 20 -28.34 -34.47 39.63
N SER A 21 -28.31 -33.34 38.92
CA SER A 21 -28.98 -33.22 37.62
C SER A 21 -28.25 -34.10 36.60
N VAL A 22 -28.61 -35.40 36.55
CA VAL A 22 -28.07 -36.38 35.59
C VAL A 22 -28.67 -36.18 34.18
N TYR A 23 -29.60 -35.22 34.03
CA TYR A 23 -30.02 -34.73 32.72
C TYR A 23 -28.89 -33.88 32.13
N GLY A 24 -27.99 -34.52 31.38
CA GLY A 24 -27.14 -33.82 30.43
C GLY A 24 -27.97 -33.04 29.41
N THR A 25 -27.33 -32.17 28.64
CA THR A 25 -27.98 -31.47 27.52
C THR A 25 -28.65 -32.50 26.57
N PRO A 26 -29.73 -32.15 25.84
CA PRO A 26 -30.30 -33.07 24.86
C PRO A 26 -29.25 -33.45 23.81
N LYS A 27 -29.21 -34.72 23.38
CA LYS A 27 -28.28 -35.14 22.31
C LYS A 27 -28.46 -34.24 21.07
N ASP A 28 -27.36 -33.93 20.40
CA ASP A 28 -27.22 -32.91 19.36
C ASP A 28 -27.43 -31.45 19.83
N GLN A 29 -27.25 -31.18 21.13
CA GLN A 29 -27.23 -29.83 21.71
C GLN A 29 -26.14 -29.70 22.77
N ASP A 30 -25.64 -28.49 22.94
CA ASP A 30 -24.76 -28.11 24.05
C ASP A 30 -25.03 -26.68 24.55
N LYS A 31 -24.44 -26.29 25.70
CA LYS A 31 -24.57 -24.95 26.28
C LYS A 31 -23.21 -24.29 26.48
N VAL A 32 -23.11 -23.02 26.09
CA VAL A 32 -21.95 -22.15 26.30
C VAL A 32 -22.38 -20.87 26.99
N LYS A 33 -21.54 -20.29 27.84
CA LYS A 33 -21.78 -18.96 28.43
C LYS A 33 -21.05 -17.92 27.59
N LEU A 34 -21.79 -17.02 26.97
CA LEU A 34 -21.24 -15.79 26.39
C LEU A 34 -21.12 -14.77 27.53
N PHE A 35 -19.95 -14.15 27.68
CA PHE A 35 -19.71 -13.14 28.71
C PHE A 35 -19.06 -11.89 28.13
N GLU A 36 -19.28 -10.75 28.78
CA GLU A 36 -18.54 -9.53 28.45
C GLU A 36 -17.16 -9.57 29.10
N HIS A 37 -16.13 -9.20 28.34
CA HIS A 37 -14.78 -9.12 28.87
C HIS A 37 -14.45 -7.66 29.16
N ASN A 38 -14.18 -7.38 30.43
CA ASN A 38 -13.57 -6.14 30.90
C ASN A 38 -12.07 -6.42 31.11
N CYS A 39 -11.21 -5.54 30.61
CA CYS A 39 -9.76 -5.68 30.68
C CYS A 39 -9.19 -4.96 31.91
N ASP A 40 -10.02 -4.27 32.69
CA ASP A 40 -9.63 -3.71 33.98
C ASP A 40 -9.66 -4.81 35.05
N ASN A 41 -8.47 -5.27 35.44
CA ASN A 41 -8.24 -6.33 36.42
C ASN A 41 -8.77 -6.02 37.84
N THR A 42 -9.34 -4.84 38.10
CA THR A 42 -9.85 -4.47 39.43
C THR A 42 -11.18 -5.14 39.82
N LEU A 43 -11.84 -5.86 38.91
CA LEU A 43 -13.19 -6.42 39.12
C LEU A 43 -13.20 -7.94 38.93
N GLU A 44 -13.31 -8.68 40.05
CA GLU A 44 -13.15 -10.15 40.11
C GLU A 44 -14.22 -10.98 39.38
N GLU A 45 -15.30 -10.38 38.87
CA GLU A 45 -16.40 -11.10 38.18
C GLU A 45 -16.90 -10.35 36.93
N PRO A 46 -17.17 -11.05 35.82
CA PRO A 46 -17.71 -10.44 34.60
C PRO A 46 -19.13 -9.90 34.84
N HIS A 47 -19.34 -8.66 34.44
CA HIS A 47 -20.54 -7.89 34.70
C HIS A 47 -21.81 -8.39 33.98
N HIS A 48 -21.66 -9.04 32.83
CA HIS A 48 -22.76 -9.61 32.08
C HIS A 48 -22.41 -10.98 31.47
N GLU A 49 -23.32 -11.93 31.65
CA GLU A 49 -23.26 -13.27 31.08
C GLU A 49 -24.64 -13.67 30.50
N GLU A 50 -24.65 -14.33 29.34
CA GLU A 50 -25.84 -14.98 28.78
C GLU A 50 -25.56 -16.41 28.32
N THR A 51 -26.44 -17.35 28.70
CA THR A 51 -26.33 -18.76 28.29
C THR A 51 -26.86 -18.96 26.88
N LEU A 52 -25.99 -19.37 25.96
CA LEU A 52 -26.33 -19.74 24.59
C LEU A 52 -26.47 -21.25 24.48
N THR A 53 -27.62 -21.74 24.01
CA THR A 53 -27.80 -23.16 23.68
C THR A 53 -27.50 -23.39 22.20
N ILE A 54 -26.41 -24.09 21.91
CA ILE A 54 -26.03 -24.50 20.56
C ILE A 54 -26.82 -25.76 20.20
N LYS A 55 -27.64 -25.69 19.14
CA LYS A 55 -28.44 -26.82 18.66
C LYS A 55 -27.95 -27.23 17.29
N PHE A 56 -27.04 -28.21 17.21
CA PHE A 56 -26.29 -28.48 15.98
C PHE A 56 -27.20 -28.77 14.76
N ASN A 57 -28.35 -29.39 14.95
CA ASN A 57 -29.30 -29.67 13.86
C ASN A 57 -30.14 -28.46 13.40
N GLN A 58 -29.98 -27.29 14.04
CA GLN A 58 -30.67 -26.04 13.70
C GLN A 58 -29.74 -24.94 13.19
N LEU A 59 -28.42 -25.15 13.26
CA LEU A 59 -27.42 -24.18 12.79
C LEU A 59 -27.39 -24.11 11.26
N GLU A 60 -27.06 -22.92 10.73
CA GLU A 60 -26.77 -22.71 9.32
C GLU A 60 -25.49 -23.47 8.92
N LYS A 61 -25.50 -24.12 7.76
CA LYS A 61 -24.33 -24.80 7.21
C LYS A 61 -23.42 -23.82 6.48
N TYR A 62 -22.12 -23.84 6.79
CA TYR A 62 -21.13 -23.15 6.00
C TYR A 62 -20.78 -23.98 4.74
N GLU A 63 -21.25 -23.52 3.58
CA GLU A 63 -20.94 -24.16 2.30
C GLU A 63 -19.49 -23.91 1.87
N THR A 64 -18.60 -24.80 2.29
CA THR A 64 -17.17 -24.81 1.95
C THR A 64 -16.69 -26.18 1.50
N GLY A 65 -15.62 -26.19 0.68
CA GLY A 65 -14.91 -27.42 0.32
C GLY A 65 -13.97 -27.94 1.41
N GLN A 66 -13.74 -27.17 2.47
CA GLN A 66 -12.88 -27.55 3.58
C GLN A 66 -13.54 -28.62 4.46
N LYS A 67 -12.82 -29.72 4.71
CA LYS A 67 -13.25 -30.87 5.55
C LYS A 67 -12.20 -31.27 6.59
N GLN A 68 -11.18 -30.44 6.75
CA GLN A 68 -10.05 -30.67 7.65
C GLN A 68 -9.49 -29.32 8.11
N TYR A 69 -9.07 -29.26 9.37
CA TYR A 69 -8.30 -28.18 9.95
C TYR A 69 -7.14 -28.82 10.73
N LYS A 70 -5.89 -28.48 10.38
CA LYS A 70 -4.69 -29.18 10.87
C LYS A 70 -4.83 -30.71 10.67
N ASN A 71 -4.82 -31.50 11.74
CA ASN A 71 -5.03 -32.95 11.76
C ASN A 71 -6.47 -33.38 12.10
N VAL A 72 -7.39 -32.44 12.35
CA VAL A 72 -8.80 -32.72 12.69
C VAL A 72 -9.68 -32.67 11.44
N ARG A 73 -10.46 -33.72 11.20
CA ARG A 73 -11.45 -33.85 10.11
C ARG A 73 -12.87 -33.74 10.64
N PHE A 74 -13.75 -33.23 9.78
CA PHE A 74 -15.17 -33.05 10.05
C PHE A 74 -15.98 -33.24 8.77
N SER A 75 -17.26 -33.62 8.92
CA SER A 75 -18.17 -33.88 7.81
C SER A 75 -18.60 -32.59 7.08
N GLU A 76 -18.88 -31.55 7.86
CA GLU A 76 -19.28 -30.20 7.47
C GLU A 76 -18.95 -29.20 8.59
N ILE A 77 -19.06 -27.90 8.29
CA ILE A 77 -18.95 -26.82 9.28
C ILE A 77 -20.32 -26.16 9.42
N LYS A 78 -20.72 -25.88 10.66
CA LYS A 78 -21.96 -25.17 11.00
C LYS A 78 -21.63 -23.80 11.60
N ILE A 79 -22.55 -22.84 11.58
CA ILE A 79 -22.28 -21.45 11.98
C ILE A 79 -23.09 -21.07 13.22
N VAL A 80 -22.41 -20.51 14.23
CA VAL A 80 -23.00 -19.79 15.37
C VAL A 80 -22.63 -18.31 15.26
N LYS A 81 -23.62 -17.43 15.44
CA LYS A 81 -23.46 -15.97 15.40
C LYS A 81 -23.62 -15.40 16.81
N LEU A 82 -22.59 -14.74 17.32
CA LEU A 82 -22.61 -14.04 18.62
C LEU A 82 -23.00 -12.58 18.39
N SER A 83 -23.95 -12.05 19.16
CA SER A 83 -24.46 -10.69 18.94
C SER A 83 -23.70 -9.66 19.77
N TRP A 84 -22.78 -8.92 19.14
CA TRP A 84 -22.03 -7.85 19.80
C TRP A 84 -22.94 -6.73 20.29
N ASP A 85 -24.01 -6.42 19.55
CA ASP A 85 -25.02 -5.44 19.99
C ASP A 85 -25.87 -5.91 21.19
N SER A 86 -25.99 -7.23 21.42
CA SER A 86 -26.61 -7.77 22.65
C SER A 86 -25.71 -7.46 23.84
N MET A 87 -24.41 -7.73 23.72
CA MET A 87 -23.40 -7.48 24.75
C MET A 87 -23.29 -5.99 25.07
N LYS A 88 -22.98 -5.13 24.08
CA LYS A 88 -22.90 -3.66 24.23
C LYS A 88 -24.11 -3.04 24.96
N LYS A 89 -25.31 -3.58 24.76
CA LYS A 89 -26.54 -3.05 25.35
C LYS A 89 -26.74 -3.47 26.83
N LYS A 90 -26.17 -4.59 27.23
CA LYS A 90 -26.33 -5.18 28.57
C LYS A 90 -25.12 -4.96 29.46
N ALA A 91 -23.99 -4.59 28.86
CA ALA A 91 -22.78 -4.14 29.52
C ALA A 91 -23.09 -3.11 30.60
N ILE A 92 -22.52 -3.30 31.80
CA ILE A 92 -22.69 -2.35 32.90
C ILE A 92 -21.94 -1.04 32.58
N ASN A 93 -20.72 -1.16 32.08
CA ASN A 93 -19.87 -0.04 31.68
C ASN A 93 -19.51 -0.15 30.19
N SER A 94 -20.37 0.37 29.30
CA SER A 94 -20.18 0.24 27.84
C SER A 94 -18.91 0.89 27.29
N ASP A 95 -18.26 1.77 28.05
CA ASP A 95 -17.02 2.46 27.67
C ASP A 95 -15.74 1.70 28.10
N GLU A 96 -15.87 0.74 29.03
CA GLU A 96 -14.81 -0.17 29.50
C GLU A 96 -14.81 -1.53 28.76
N LEU A 97 -15.89 -1.82 28.03
CA LEU A 97 -16.05 -3.06 27.26
C LEU A 97 -14.95 -3.21 26.22
N CYS A 98 -14.02 -4.15 26.45
CA CYS A 98 -12.84 -4.37 25.60
C CYS A 98 -12.92 -5.66 24.76
N GLY A 99 -14.01 -6.42 24.86
CA GLY A 99 -14.20 -7.65 24.08
C GLY A 99 -15.36 -8.51 24.57
N LEU A 100 -15.39 -9.75 24.10
CA LEU A 100 -16.32 -10.79 24.54
C LEU A 100 -15.61 -12.14 24.62
N GLY A 101 -16.15 -13.07 25.40
CA GLY A 101 -15.62 -14.43 25.46
C GLY A 101 -16.69 -15.50 25.60
N LEU A 102 -16.28 -16.76 25.46
CA LEU A 102 -17.09 -17.94 25.76
C LEU A 102 -16.44 -18.77 26.87
N LYS A 103 -17.23 -19.24 27.85
CA LYS A 103 -16.77 -20.15 28.91
C LYS A 103 -17.83 -21.18 29.32
N THR A 104 -17.40 -22.25 30.00
CA THR A 104 -18.29 -23.36 30.42
C THR A 104 -19.47 -22.89 31.27
N VAL A 105 -20.55 -23.68 31.23
CA VAL A 105 -21.73 -23.46 32.06
C VAL A 105 -21.74 -24.48 33.19
N GLU A 106 -20.80 -24.37 34.14
CA GLU A 106 -20.71 -25.34 35.26
C GLU A 106 -22.06 -25.56 35.97
N LYS A 107 -22.83 -24.47 36.15
CA LYS A 107 -24.03 -24.42 36.98
C LYS A 107 -25.13 -23.60 36.33
N GLU A 108 -26.36 -24.11 36.42
CA GLU A 108 -27.57 -23.40 35.99
C GLU A 108 -28.45 -23.04 37.19
N LEU A 109 -28.94 -21.80 37.22
CA LEU A 109 -29.93 -21.37 38.20
C LEU A 109 -31.33 -21.81 37.75
N ILE A 110 -31.86 -22.86 38.37
CA ILE A 110 -33.26 -23.26 38.18
C ILE A 110 -34.13 -22.51 39.19
N LYS A 111 -35.19 -21.87 38.70
CA LYS A 111 -36.31 -21.39 39.53
C LYS A 111 -37.41 -22.44 39.55
N TYR A 112 -37.85 -22.83 40.74
CA TYR A 112 -38.93 -23.80 40.94
C TYR A 112 -40.30 -23.10 41.06
N ASP A 113 -41.38 -23.89 41.02
CA ASP A 113 -42.78 -23.40 41.10
C ASP A 113 -43.10 -22.65 42.40
N ASP A 114 -42.36 -22.91 43.49
CA ASP A 114 -42.45 -22.22 44.78
C ASP A 114 -41.62 -20.93 44.86
N GLU A 115 -41.11 -20.48 43.72
CA GLU A 115 -40.16 -19.38 43.54
C GLU A 115 -38.77 -19.56 44.15
N SER A 116 -38.48 -20.70 44.78
CA SER A 116 -37.13 -21.01 45.23
C SER A 116 -36.17 -21.13 44.05
N THR A 117 -34.88 -20.89 44.29
CA THR A 117 -33.83 -21.04 43.30
C THR A 117 -32.74 -21.98 43.81
N SER A 118 -32.18 -22.79 42.90
CA SER A 118 -31.03 -23.64 43.21
C SER A 118 -30.09 -23.70 42.01
N TYR A 119 -28.79 -23.81 42.30
CA TYR A 119 -27.77 -24.09 41.30
C TYR A 119 -27.66 -25.61 41.12
N ILE A 120 -27.96 -26.09 39.92
CA ILE A 120 -27.65 -27.48 39.52
C ILE A 120 -26.35 -27.50 38.73
N ASN A 121 -25.52 -28.53 38.91
CA ASN A 121 -24.41 -28.76 38.01
C ASN A 121 -24.95 -29.23 36.64
N ILE A 122 -24.46 -28.65 35.54
CA ILE A 122 -24.70 -29.18 34.20
C ILE A 122 -23.67 -30.30 33.94
N LYS A 123 -24.08 -31.31 33.18
CA LYS A 123 -23.15 -32.24 32.54
C LYS A 123 -23.11 -31.93 31.04
N ASP A 124 -21.93 -31.58 30.55
CA ASP A 124 -21.67 -31.37 29.12
C ASP A 124 -21.79 -32.71 28.37
N ASN A 125 -22.24 -32.63 27.12
CA ASN A 125 -22.40 -33.80 26.24
C ASN A 125 -21.14 -34.12 25.44
N TYR A 126 -20.34 -33.09 25.15
CA TYR A 126 -19.19 -33.17 24.27
C TYR A 126 -17.98 -32.57 24.97
N HIS A 127 -16.81 -33.12 24.69
CA HIS A 127 -15.57 -32.38 24.86
C HIS A 127 -15.52 -31.27 23.79
N ILE A 128 -15.25 -30.04 24.21
CA ILE A 128 -15.18 -28.87 23.33
C ILE A 128 -13.73 -28.44 23.25
N SER A 129 -13.16 -28.47 22.06
CA SER A 129 -11.79 -28.01 21.79
C SER A 129 -11.80 -26.95 20.70
N TYR A 130 -10.97 -25.92 20.82
CA TYR A 130 -10.99 -24.78 19.89
C TYR A 130 -9.61 -24.45 19.35
N SER A 131 -9.56 -23.85 18.16
CA SER A 131 -8.33 -23.29 17.60
C SER A 131 -7.97 -21.98 18.32
N ASN A 132 -7.00 -22.03 19.23
CA ASN A 132 -6.53 -20.87 19.99
C ASN A 132 -5.59 -19.99 19.12
N GLY A 133 -5.64 -18.66 19.28
CA GLY A 133 -4.77 -17.67 18.65
C GLY A 133 -3.35 -17.64 19.24
N TYR A 134 -3.21 -18.09 20.49
CA TYR A 134 -1.93 -18.38 21.14
C TYR A 134 -2.05 -19.52 22.15
N LEU A 135 -1.38 -20.63 21.85
CA LEU A 135 -1.12 -21.66 22.84
C LEU A 135 0.27 -22.23 22.64
N LYS A 136 1.14 -22.12 23.64
CA LYS A 136 2.56 -22.45 23.52
C LYS A 136 2.77 -23.95 23.30
N GLY A 137 3.01 -24.32 22.04
CA GLY A 137 3.37 -25.69 21.62
C GLY A 137 2.20 -26.58 21.17
N ASN A 138 0.96 -26.11 21.31
CA ASN A 138 -0.26 -26.87 20.94
C ASN A 138 -1.04 -26.16 19.82
N ASN A 139 -2.01 -26.85 19.21
CA ASN A 139 -2.89 -26.33 18.16
C ASN A 139 -4.33 -26.11 18.62
N PHE A 140 -4.72 -26.78 19.70
CA PHE A 140 -6.06 -26.77 20.27
C PHE A 140 -5.97 -26.59 21.78
N GLU A 141 -6.92 -25.86 22.36
CA GLU A 141 -7.10 -25.74 23.81
C GLU A 141 -8.42 -26.38 24.23
N ASP A 142 -8.52 -26.84 25.47
CA ASP A 142 -9.75 -27.40 26.03
C ASP A 142 -10.62 -26.29 26.64
N TYR A 143 -11.88 -26.26 26.23
CA TYR A 143 -12.86 -25.27 26.70
C TYR A 143 -13.16 -25.35 28.20
N VAL A 144 -12.94 -26.52 28.81
CA VAL A 144 -13.09 -26.70 30.26
C VAL A 144 -11.90 -26.12 31.03
N GLU A 145 -10.74 -26.00 30.39
CA GLU A 145 -9.52 -25.49 31.02
C GLU A 145 -9.23 -24.01 30.77
N ALA A 146 -9.79 -23.42 29.71
CA ALA A 146 -9.57 -22.03 29.35
C ALA A 146 -10.79 -21.40 28.64
N GLU A 147 -10.96 -20.09 28.84
CA GLU A 147 -11.99 -19.29 28.17
C GLU A 147 -11.59 -19.00 26.71
N ILE A 148 -12.57 -18.93 25.80
CA ILE A 148 -12.35 -18.52 24.41
C ILE A 148 -12.48 -17.00 24.35
N LEU A 149 -11.38 -16.29 24.16
CA LEU A 149 -11.35 -14.83 24.21
C LEU A 149 -11.52 -14.21 22.81
N CYS A 150 -12.08 -13.00 22.76
CA CYS A 150 -11.98 -12.07 21.63
C CYS A 150 -11.96 -10.65 22.17
N ASN A 151 -10.78 -10.25 22.64
CA ASN A 151 -10.45 -9.02 23.36
C ASN A 151 -9.10 -8.48 22.83
N ILE A 152 -8.48 -7.53 23.52
CA ILE A 152 -7.14 -7.06 23.11
C ILE A 152 -6.02 -8.09 23.30
N HIS A 153 -6.10 -9.06 24.22
CA HIS A 153 -5.06 -10.10 24.35
C HIS A 153 -4.97 -10.96 23.09
N GLN A 154 -6.11 -11.49 22.63
CA GLN A 154 -6.23 -12.34 21.44
C GLN A 154 -7.70 -12.51 21.02
N CYS A 155 -7.90 -13.05 19.82
CA CYS A 155 -9.21 -13.52 19.37
C CYS A 155 -9.17 -14.96 18.87
N ASP A 156 -9.57 -15.87 19.76
CA ASP A 156 -9.61 -17.32 19.59
C ASP A 156 -10.89 -17.80 18.88
N MET A 157 -11.78 -16.86 18.54
CA MET A 157 -13.00 -17.13 17.79
C MET A 157 -12.64 -17.75 16.43
N GLY A 158 -13.38 -18.79 16.07
CA GLY A 158 -13.04 -19.60 14.90
C GLY A 158 -13.72 -20.95 14.95
N LEU A 159 -12.95 -22.02 14.74
CA LEU A 159 -13.48 -23.38 14.76
C LEU A 159 -13.43 -23.97 16.16
N LEU A 160 -14.62 -24.30 16.67
CA LEU A 160 -14.84 -25.17 17.82
C LEU A 160 -15.18 -26.57 17.31
N PHE A 161 -14.59 -27.58 17.93
CA PHE A 161 -14.77 -28.99 17.66
C PHE A 161 -15.46 -29.64 18.86
N PHE A 162 -16.51 -30.39 18.60
CA PHE A 162 -17.31 -31.08 19.61
C PHE A 162 -17.23 -32.57 19.31
N ASP A 163 -16.89 -33.38 20.33
CA ASP A 163 -16.74 -34.83 20.21
C ASP A 163 -17.18 -35.51 21.52
N GLU A 164 -17.88 -36.64 21.43
CA GLU A 164 -18.34 -37.36 22.64
C GLU A 164 -17.17 -37.94 23.48
N ASP A 165 -16.00 -38.22 22.87
CA ASP A 165 -14.88 -38.94 23.51
C ASP A 165 -13.52 -38.21 23.46
N LYS A 166 -13.30 -37.22 22.56
CA LYS A 166 -11.98 -36.63 22.28
C LYS A 166 -11.84 -35.19 22.80
N ASN A 167 -10.95 -35.01 23.77
CA ASN A 167 -10.54 -33.72 24.32
C ASN A 167 -9.38 -33.05 23.53
N ALA A 168 -8.97 -31.84 23.95
CA ALA A 168 -7.92 -31.10 23.25
C ALA A 168 -6.56 -31.80 23.26
N GLU A 169 -6.20 -32.49 24.35
CA GLU A 169 -4.98 -33.32 24.44
C GLU A 169 -4.95 -34.37 23.31
N THR A 170 -6.06 -35.08 23.11
CA THR A 170 -6.22 -36.06 22.03
C THR A 170 -6.05 -35.41 20.66
N LEU A 171 -6.73 -34.29 20.41
CA LEU A 171 -6.65 -33.58 19.12
C LEU A 171 -5.25 -33.01 18.84
N ASN A 172 -4.49 -32.65 19.88
CA ASN A 172 -3.10 -32.17 19.77
C ASN A 172 -2.09 -33.27 19.37
N ASN A 173 -2.45 -34.56 19.36
CA ASN A 173 -1.60 -35.60 18.79
C ASN A 173 -1.53 -35.47 17.25
N VAL A 174 -0.60 -34.65 16.77
CA VAL A 174 -0.39 -34.33 15.34
C VAL A 174 0.01 -35.51 14.46
N ASN A 175 0.38 -36.66 15.06
CA ASN A 175 0.70 -37.88 14.31
C ASN A 175 -0.56 -38.64 13.86
N GLU A 176 -1.72 -38.32 14.44
CA GLU A 176 -2.99 -38.97 14.17
C GLU A 176 -3.99 -38.01 13.53
N ILE A 177 -4.84 -38.55 12.65
CA ILE A 177 -5.93 -37.81 12.02
C ILE A 177 -7.22 -38.13 12.75
N HIS A 178 -7.74 -37.14 13.47
CA HIS A 178 -8.95 -37.27 14.27
C HIS A 178 -10.18 -36.95 13.43
N MET A 179 -11.30 -37.62 13.72
CA MET A 179 -12.62 -37.25 13.20
C MET A 179 -13.44 -36.77 14.40
N VAL A 180 -14.06 -35.59 14.28
CA VAL A 180 -14.91 -35.00 15.33
C VAL A 180 -16.36 -34.92 14.91
N ASP A 181 -17.27 -35.19 15.85
CA ASP A 181 -18.71 -35.31 15.59
C ASP A 181 -19.28 -34.03 14.97
N HIS A 182 -18.93 -32.86 15.51
CA HIS A 182 -19.33 -31.56 14.97
C HIS A 182 -18.16 -30.56 14.91
N ALA A 183 -18.17 -29.74 13.87
CA ALA A 183 -17.34 -28.53 13.77
C ALA A 183 -18.24 -27.30 13.62
N VAL A 184 -18.05 -26.32 14.49
CA VAL A 184 -18.83 -25.07 14.53
C VAL A 184 -17.88 -23.89 14.36
N LEU A 185 -18.14 -23.08 13.33
CA LEU A 185 -17.53 -21.78 13.15
C LEU A 185 -18.32 -20.75 13.97
N VAL A 186 -17.64 -20.12 14.92
CA VAL A 186 -18.17 -18.99 15.69
C VAL A 186 -17.79 -17.68 14.98
N VAL A 187 -18.77 -16.81 14.75
CA VAL A 187 -18.59 -15.47 14.16
C VAL A 187 -19.35 -14.41 14.98
N ILE A 188 -18.91 -13.16 14.87
CA ILE A 188 -19.46 -12.01 15.59
C ILE A 188 -20.33 -11.18 14.63
N GLU A 189 -21.56 -10.86 15.06
CA GLU A 189 -22.53 -10.04 14.36
C GLU A 189 -22.69 -8.68 15.07
N SER A 190 -22.51 -7.59 14.32
CA SER A 190 -22.80 -6.21 14.75
C SER A 190 -23.48 -5.42 13.64
N LYS A 191 -24.48 -4.61 13.97
CA LYS A 191 -25.25 -3.79 12.99
C LYS A 191 -24.42 -2.73 12.27
N ASP A 192 -23.44 -2.17 12.98
CA ASP A 192 -22.48 -1.18 12.46
C ASP A 192 -21.26 -1.83 11.79
N ASN A 193 -21.09 -3.15 11.93
CA ASN A 193 -19.88 -3.91 11.59
C ASN A 193 -18.62 -3.37 12.29
N LYS A 194 -18.73 -2.96 13.56
CA LYS A 194 -17.59 -2.54 14.39
C LYS A 194 -17.56 -3.27 15.74
N MET A 195 -16.35 -3.51 16.23
CA MET A 195 -16.05 -3.95 17.59
C MET A 195 -14.91 -3.08 18.11
N LEU A 196 -15.23 -2.16 19.03
CA LEU A 196 -14.23 -1.31 19.66
C LEU A 196 -13.74 -2.01 20.94
N LEU A 197 -12.44 -2.06 21.15
CA LEU A 197 -11.76 -2.77 22.24
C LEU A 197 -11.51 -1.86 23.45
N GLY A 198 -12.36 -0.85 23.64
CA GLY A 198 -12.27 0.12 24.73
C GLY A 198 -12.17 1.58 24.25
N THR A 199 -11.94 2.46 25.21
CA THR A 199 -11.82 3.92 25.04
C THR A 199 -10.40 4.35 25.38
N VAL A 200 -9.80 5.21 24.55
CA VAL A 200 -8.46 5.78 24.78
C VAL A 200 -8.52 7.31 24.74
N LEU A 201 -7.78 7.91 25.65
CA LEU A 201 -7.64 9.37 25.74
C LEU A 201 -6.91 9.90 24.50
N HIS A 202 -7.46 10.96 23.90
CA HIS A 202 -6.91 11.63 22.74
C HIS A 202 -6.78 13.14 23.02
N HIS A 203 -5.64 13.72 22.67
CA HIS A 203 -5.47 15.16 22.62
C HIS A 203 -4.87 15.58 21.27
N LYS A 204 -5.21 16.80 20.82
CA LYS A 204 -4.80 17.31 19.51
C LYS A 204 -3.28 17.40 19.31
N VAL A 205 -2.53 17.62 20.40
CA VAL A 205 -1.06 17.73 20.37
C VAL A 205 -0.40 16.50 20.97
N ASP A 206 -1.02 15.90 21.97
CA ASP A 206 -0.47 14.79 22.74
C ASP A 206 -1.19 13.51 22.32
N ILE A 207 -0.48 12.71 21.53
CA ILE A 207 -1.04 11.54 20.85
C ILE A 207 -0.54 10.33 21.62
N ILE A 208 -1.44 9.62 22.27
CA ILE A 208 -1.11 8.41 23.02
C ILE A 208 -0.57 7.32 22.09
N LEU A 209 0.51 6.67 22.50
CA LEU A 209 1.00 5.42 21.93
C LEU A 209 0.30 4.24 22.59
N GLY A 210 -0.09 3.24 21.80
CA GLY A 210 -0.65 1.99 22.31
C GLY A 210 -0.44 0.83 21.37
N ILE A 211 -1.13 -0.26 21.65
CA ILE A 211 -1.06 -1.50 20.87
C ILE A 211 -2.33 -1.72 20.05
N CYS A 212 -2.18 -2.13 18.80
CA CYS A 212 -3.28 -2.55 17.93
C CYS A 212 -3.19 -4.05 17.64
N PRO A 213 -4.32 -4.77 17.54
CA PRO A 213 -4.36 -6.09 16.90
C PRO A 213 -3.71 -6.10 15.52
N TYR A 214 -3.05 -7.21 15.21
CA TYR A 214 -2.31 -7.45 13.98
C TYR A 214 -2.52 -8.91 13.51
N ILE A 215 -1.76 -9.38 12.52
CA ILE A 215 -2.09 -10.61 11.76
C ILE A 215 -2.22 -11.88 12.60
N ASN A 216 -1.44 -12.03 13.68
CA ASN A 216 -1.44 -13.22 14.54
C ASN A 216 -2.27 -13.04 15.84
N TRP A 217 -3.08 -11.97 15.92
CA TRP A 217 -4.11 -11.81 16.96
C TRP A 217 -5.19 -12.89 16.89
N VAL A 218 -5.37 -13.48 15.70
CA VAL A 218 -6.25 -14.63 15.43
C VAL A 218 -5.43 -15.87 15.04
N PRO A 219 -5.98 -17.09 15.13
CA PRO A 219 -5.29 -18.32 14.71
C PRO A 219 -4.78 -18.24 13.26
N GLU A 220 -3.46 -18.34 13.07
CA GLU A 220 -2.75 -18.16 11.76
C GLU A 220 -3.36 -18.94 10.58
N LYS A 221 -3.91 -20.13 10.84
CA LYS A 221 -4.50 -21.03 9.82
C LYS A 221 -6.02 -21.11 9.90
N GLY A 222 -6.62 -20.23 10.70
CA GLY A 222 -8.06 -20.14 10.96
C GLY A 222 -8.90 -19.78 9.74
N LEU A 223 -10.21 -19.90 9.91
CA LEU A 223 -11.18 -19.39 8.96
C LEU A 223 -11.44 -17.88 9.11
N LEU A 224 -11.17 -17.34 10.29
CA LEU A 224 -11.11 -15.88 10.51
C LEU A 224 -9.71 -15.38 10.17
N GLN A 225 -9.62 -14.14 9.69
CA GLN A 225 -8.33 -13.51 9.35
C GLN A 225 -8.34 -12.05 9.75
N PHE A 226 -7.36 -11.61 10.54
CA PHE A 226 -7.18 -10.19 10.79
C PHE A 226 -6.40 -9.52 9.66
N ILE A 227 -6.89 -8.40 9.16
CA ILE A 227 -6.22 -7.58 8.16
C ILE A 227 -6.03 -6.17 8.75
N PRO A 228 -4.78 -5.76 9.05
CA PRO A 228 -4.45 -4.41 9.49
C PRO A 228 -4.89 -3.35 8.47
N GLU A 229 -5.24 -2.16 8.95
CA GLU A 229 -5.49 -0.99 8.09
C GLU A 229 -4.24 -0.65 7.28
N GLU A 230 -4.39 -0.23 6.02
CA GLU A 230 -3.25 0.00 5.11
C GLU A 230 -2.29 1.10 5.61
N GLY A 231 -2.75 2.01 6.49
CA GLY A 231 -1.91 3.01 7.16
C GLY A 231 -1.12 2.51 8.38
N ILE A 232 -1.36 1.27 8.82
CA ILE A 232 -0.75 0.62 10.00
C ILE A 232 0.12 -0.58 9.58
N LYS A 233 -0.31 -1.31 8.55
CA LYS A 233 0.24 -2.59 8.07
C LYS A 233 1.77 -2.69 8.02
N ASP A 234 2.46 -1.66 7.53
CA ASP A 234 3.92 -1.63 7.47
C ASP A 234 4.50 -0.41 8.23
N ASN A 235 3.78 0.04 9.27
CA ASN A 235 3.95 1.37 9.86
C ASN A 235 3.71 1.39 11.39
N GLY A 236 4.63 0.77 12.11
CA GLY A 236 4.63 0.68 13.57
C GLY A 236 5.82 -0.16 14.03
N TYR A 237 5.88 -0.49 15.33
CA TYR A 237 6.90 -1.37 15.89
C TYR A 237 6.30 -2.74 16.27
N PHE A 238 7.14 -3.77 16.24
CA PHE A 238 6.78 -5.13 16.60
C PHE A 238 7.77 -5.66 17.62
N GLU A 239 7.25 -6.17 18.74
CA GLU A 239 8.08 -6.90 19.69
C GLU A 239 8.16 -8.38 19.36
N LYS A 240 9.36 -8.93 19.52
CA LYS A 240 9.72 -10.25 19.00
C LYS A 240 8.96 -11.37 19.70
N GLU A 241 8.70 -11.21 21.00
CA GLU A 241 8.05 -12.23 21.84
C GLU A 241 6.55 -12.35 21.54
N ASN A 242 5.94 -11.27 21.06
CA ASN A 242 4.52 -11.19 20.74
C ASN A 242 4.16 -11.81 19.37
N ASP A 243 5.16 -12.24 18.57
CA ASP A 243 5.02 -12.91 17.27
C ASP A 243 3.99 -12.25 16.32
N LYS A 244 4.05 -10.92 16.20
CA LYS A 244 3.15 -10.12 15.33
C LYS A 244 1.65 -10.32 15.61
N ALA A 245 1.27 -10.61 16.85
CA ALA A 245 -0.13 -10.51 17.23
C ALA A 245 -0.57 -9.07 17.42
N HIS A 246 0.33 -8.20 17.88
CA HIS A 246 0.09 -6.77 18.01
C HIS A 246 1.13 -5.94 17.26
N ILE A 247 0.78 -4.68 17.02
CA ILE A 247 1.66 -3.64 16.49
C ILE A 247 1.55 -2.39 17.36
N VAL A 248 2.69 -1.80 17.71
CA VAL A 248 2.78 -0.56 18.49
C VAL A 248 2.58 0.63 17.54
N VAL A 249 1.53 1.44 17.78
CA VAL A 249 1.16 2.59 16.94
C VAL A 249 0.53 3.74 17.74
N PRO A 250 0.71 5.02 17.33
CA PRO A 250 0.03 6.14 17.97
C PRO A 250 -1.43 6.23 17.52
N PHE A 251 -2.35 6.48 18.46
CA PHE A 251 -3.79 6.57 18.19
C PHE A 251 -4.21 7.97 17.75
N TYR A 252 -3.72 8.38 16.58
CA TYR A 252 -4.01 9.70 16.01
C TYR A 252 -5.31 9.74 15.20
N LYS A 253 -6.07 10.84 15.32
CA LYS A 253 -7.25 11.09 14.48
C LYS A 253 -6.85 11.34 13.01
N LYS A 254 -7.00 10.34 12.14
CA LYS A 254 -6.80 10.43 10.67
C LYS A 254 -7.75 11.45 10.02
N ASN A 255 -9.01 11.53 10.48
CA ASN A 255 -9.91 12.66 10.22
C ASN A 255 -10.26 13.38 11.52
N GLU A 256 -10.44 14.70 11.49
CA GLU A 256 -10.69 15.51 12.70
C GLU A 256 -12.04 15.19 13.34
N ASP A 257 -13.04 14.86 12.51
CA ASP A 257 -14.40 14.50 12.94
C ASP A 257 -14.54 13.03 13.38
N SER A 258 -13.45 12.26 13.40
CA SER A 258 -13.46 10.86 13.85
C SER A 258 -13.31 10.78 15.37
N ASP A 259 -14.24 10.11 16.02
CA ASP A 259 -14.16 9.65 17.41
C ASP A 259 -13.67 8.19 17.52
N GLU A 260 -13.16 7.63 16.43
CA GLU A 260 -12.66 6.26 16.35
C GLU A 260 -11.25 6.19 15.73
N PHE A 261 -10.44 5.25 16.23
CA PHE A 261 -9.19 4.78 15.63
C PHE A 261 -9.33 3.31 15.23
N ILE A 262 -9.17 2.99 13.95
CA ILE A 262 -9.35 1.62 13.44
C ILE A 262 -8.00 0.96 13.19
N CYS A 263 -7.71 -0.11 13.94
CA CYS A 263 -6.51 -0.93 13.80
C CYS A 263 -6.53 -1.76 12.50
N GLY A 264 -7.73 -2.22 12.11
CA GLY A 264 -7.93 -3.06 10.94
C GLY A 264 -9.30 -3.71 10.93
N LYS A 265 -9.39 -4.89 10.33
CA LYS A 265 -10.65 -5.62 10.18
C LYS A 265 -10.49 -7.12 10.32
N LEU A 266 -11.38 -7.72 11.09
CA LEU A 266 -11.57 -9.15 11.20
C LEU A 266 -12.45 -9.62 10.02
N LYS A 267 -11.84 -10.35 9.08
CA LYS A 267 -12.58 -11.07 8.04
C LYS A 267 -13.21 -12.30 8.62
N GLN A 268 -14.50 -12.46 8.34
CA GLN A 268 -15.32 -13.57 8.82
C GLN A 268 -16.03 -14.22 7.63
N PRO A 269 -16.03 -15.55 7.49
CA PRO A 269 -16.86 -16.21 6.50
C PRO A 269 -18.35 -15.93 6.75
N THR A 270 -19.12 -15.77 5.67
CA THR A 270 -20.59 -15.53 5.68
C THR A 270 -21.09 -14.23 6.32
N MET A 271 -20.22 -13.45 6.97
CA MET A 271 -20.53 -12.16 7.57
C MET A 271 -19.75 -11.02 6.86
N PRO A 272 -20.14 -9.75 7.04
CA PRO A 272 -19.30 -8.63 6.63
C PRO A 272 -17.96 -8.58 7.40
N ASP A 273 -16.97 -7.91 6.83
CA ASP A 273 -15.72 -7.57 7.54
C ASP A 273 -16.06 -6.72 8.78
N LEU A 274 -15.63 -7.16 9.97
CA LEU A 274 -15.85 -6.46 11.25
C LEU A 274 -14.65 -5.54 11.52
N LEU A 275 -14.86 -4.23 11.59
CA LEU A 275 -13.82 -3.26 11.91
C LEU A 275 -13.44 -3.34 13.39
N ILE A 276 -12.15 -3.41 13.69
CA ILE A 276 -11.60 -3.50 15.04
C ILE A 276 -10.78 -2.25 15.34
N GLY A 277 -10.96 -1.66 16.52
CA GLY A 277 -10.33 -0.40 16.88
C GLY A 277 -10.66 0.09 18.28
N TYR A 278 -10.53 1.39 18.50
CA TYR A 278 -10.76 2.07 19.77
C TYR A 278 -11.66 3.30 19.58
N LYS A 279 -12.42 3.63 20.63
CA LYS A 279 -13.07 4.94 20.77
C LYS A 279 -12.03 5.94 21.28
N LEU A 280 -12.06 7.17 20.75
CA LEU A 280 -11.16 8.26 21.12
C LEU A 280 -11.91 9.34 21.89
N GLU A 281 -11.62 9.45 23.19
CA GLU A 281 -12.21 10.46 24.07
C GLU A 281 -11.29 11.69 24.18
N GLU A 282 -11.81 12.88 23.86
CA GLU A 282 -11.03 14.11 23.90
C GLU A 282 -10.78 14.54 25.36
N TYR A 283 -9.51 14.70 25.72
CA TYR A 283 -9.10 15.24 27.02
C TYR A 283 -8.23 16.50 26.89
N ILE A 284 -7.97 17.14 28.02
CA ILE A 284 -7.13 18.34 28.11
C ILE A 284 -5.75 17.91 28.62
N SER A 285 -4.72 18.04 27.78
CA SER A 285 -3.32 17.87 28.15
C SER A 285 -2.57 19.21 28.02
N ASP A 286 -1.69 19.48 28.98
CA ASP A 286 -0.82 20.67 29.01
C ASP A 286 0.50 20.48 28.22
N VAL A 287 0.71 19.30 27.62
CA VAL A 287 1.92 18.92 26.86
C VAL A 287 2.14 19.87 25.67
N LYS A 288 3.39 20.29 25.51
CA LYS A 288 3.82 21.30 24.53
C LYS A 288 4.97 20.77 23.68
N ILE A 289 5.11 21.34 22.49
CA ILE A 289 6.21 21.00 21.58
C ILE A 289 7.49 21.67 22.09
N GLU A 290 8.47 20.87 22.49
CA GLU A 290 9.65 21.27 23.25
C GLU A 290 10.85 21.69 22.38
N GLY A 291 10.58 22.43 21.30
CA GLY A 291 11.61 23.00 20.44
C GLY A 291 11.76 22.33 19.08
N VAL A 292 13.00 22.29 18.56
CA VAL A 292 13.33 21.97 17.17
C VAL A 292 14.57 21.06 17.08
N ILE A 293 14.49 20.00 16.28
CA ILE A 293 15.60 19.11 15.92
C ILE A 293 16.11 19.45 14.50
N ASN A 294 17.43 19.55 14.29
CA ASN A 294 18.03 19.58 12.96
C ASN A 294 18.31 18.14 12.48
N PRO A 295 17.63 17.60 11.46
CA PRO A 295 17.80 16.21 11.00
C PRO A 295 19.18 15.89 10.40
N LEU A 296 20.03 16.91 10.20
CA LEU A 296 21.40 16.75 9.73
C LEU A 296 22.41 16.57 10.88
N GLU A 297 22.14 17.15 12.05
CA GLU A 297 23.13 17.30 13.14
C GLU A 297 22.72 16.61 14.45
N ASN A 298 21.42 16.51 14.74
CA ASN A 298 20.89 16.08 16.02
C ASN A 298 20.44 14.61 16.01
N GLU A 299 20.62 13.93 17.14
CA GLU A 299 19.98 12.65 17.45
C GLU A 299 18.50 12.85 17.87
N LEU A 300 17.66 11.82 17.70
CA LEU A 300 16.25 11.87 18.13
C LEU A 300 16.13 11.56 19.63
N LYS A 301 16.27 12.60 20.45
CA LYS A 301 16.23 12.55 21.93
C LYS A 301 15.37 13.68 22.52
N CYS A 302 14.93 13.49 23.75
CA CYS A 302 14.26 14.53 24.53
C CYS A 302 15.27 15.38 25.29
N GLU A 303 16.17 14.72 26.02
CA GLU A 303 17.31 15.30 26.74
C GLU A 303 18.66 14.75 26.24
N HIS A 304 19.77 15.33 26.72
CA HIS A 304 21.11 14.94 26.26
C HIS A 304 21.56 13.57 26.79
N SER A 305 21.09 13.19 27.99
CA SER A 305 21.40 11.93 28.67
C SER A 305 20.68 10.71 28.09
N ASP A 306 19.64 10.90 27.28
CA ASP A 306 18.80 9.82 26.77
C ASP A 306 19.57 8.84 25.90
N ASN A 307 19.13 7.58 25.89
CA ASN A 307 19.55 6.59 24.91
C ASN A 307 18.40 6.38 23.89
N PRO A 308 18.56 6.67 22.58
CA PRO A 308 17.47 6.53 21.60
C PRO A 308 17.00 5.09 21.40
N GLN A 309 17.77 4.10 21.88
CA GLN A 309 17.42 2.69 21.77
C GLN A 309 16.27 2.27 22.70
N HIS A 310 16.01 3.05 23.76
CA HIS A 310 14.87 2.85 24.67
C HIS A 310 13.63 3.67 24.26
N HIS A 311 13.62 4.20 23.03
CA HIS A 311 12.53 5.05 22.56
C HIS A 311 11.90 4.53 21.28
N TYR A 312 10.57 4.65 21.20
CA TYR A 312 9.86 4.64 19.92
C TYR A 312 9.78 6.05 19.35
N HIS A 313 10.12 6.21 18.09
CA HIS A 313 9.99 7.48 17.38
C HIS A 313 8.90 7.39 16.31
N PHE A 314 8.03 8.39 16.26
CA PHE A 314 7.03 8.55 15.21
C PHE A 314 7.04 9.97 14.68
N GLY A 315 6.92 10.11 13.36
CA GLY A 315 6.94 11.38 12.66
C GLY A 315 5.57 11.73 12.09
N TYR A 316 4.97 12.79 12.62
CA TYR A 316 3.62 13.24 12.29
C TYR A 316 3.61 14.45 11.34
N LEU A 317 2.76 14.43 10.32
CA LEU A 317 2.51 15.54 9.40
C LEU A 317 1.03 15.98 9.48
N GLU A 318 0.82 17.27 9.73
CA GLU A 318 -0.50 17.91 9.70
C GLU A 318 -0.99 18.13 8.26
N LYS A 319 -2.31 18.23 8.05
CA LYS A 319 -2.94 18.50 6.74
C LYS A 319 -2.35 19.70 5.99
N SER A 320 -1.86 20.73 6.70
CA SER A 320 -1.26 21.93 6.10
C SER A 320 0.19 21.76 5.64
N THR A 321 0.87 20.69 6.07
CA THR A 321 2.32 20.48 5.85
C THR A 321 2.65 19.63 4.62
N ASN A 322 1.67 18.84 4.13
CA ASN A 322 1.85 17.97 2.98
C ASN A 322 0.89 18.27 1.81
N TYR A 323 1.31 17.95 0.59
CA TYR A 323 0.54 18.24 -0.63
C TYR A 323 -0.75 17.42 -0.75
N MET A 324 -0.86 16.27 -0.06
CA MET A 324 -2.05 15.42 -0.08
C MET A 324 -3.19 16.01 0.78
N SER A 325 -2.83 16.89 1.73
CA SER A 325 -3.74 17.51 2.69
C SER A 325 -4.35 16.54 3.70
N GLU A 326 -3.60 15.49 4.02
CA GLU A 326 -3.97 14.42 4.96
C GLU A 326 -3.20 14.54 6.28
N ARG A 327 -3.66 13.85 7.33
CA ARG A 327 -2.85 13.63 8.54
C ARG A 327 -2.10 12.32 8.38
N ILE A 328 -0.79 12.35 8.57
CA ILE A 328 0.09 11.19 8.34
C ILE A 328 0.92 10.98 9.60
N MET A 329 0.97 9.75 10.09
CA MET A 329 1.90 9.30 11.13
C MET A 329 2.77 8.22 10.52
N GLU A 330 4.10 8.34 10.59
CA GLU A 330 5.04 7.34 10.06
C GLU A 330 6.06 6.94 11.14
N ALA A 331 6.33 5.64 11.31
CA ALA A 331 7.35 5.14 12.23
C ALA A 331 8.76 5.54 11.74
N VAL A 332 9.62 5.99 12.67
CA VAL A 332 10.97 6.47 12.38
C VAL A 332 12.00 5.57 13.07
N THR A 333 12.51 4.57 12.37
CA THR A 333 13.36 3.51 12.93
C THR A 333 14.81 3.93 13.28
N ALA A 334 15.00 5.13 13.84
CA ALA A 334 16.29 5.74 14.11
C ALA A 334 17.19 5.00 15.15
N HIS A 335 16.63 4.03 15.88
CA HIS A 335 17.36 3.17 16.82
C HIS A 335 18.28 2.14 16.12
N ASP A 336 17.99 1.75 14.87
CA ASP A 336 18.86 0.90 14.06
C ASP A 336 19.83 1.75 13.21
N HIS A 337 21.13 1.54 13.44
CA HIS A 337 22.21 2.22 12.73
C HIS A 337 22.24 1.94 11.21
N ASN A 338 21.56 0.89 10.73
CA ASN A 338 21.40 0.59 9.31
C ASN A 338 20.04 1.06 8.73
N SER A 339 19.21 1.74 9.53
CA SER A 339 17.84 2.07 9.12
C SER A 339 17.78 3.06 7.95
N THR A 340 16.93 2.74 6.99
CA THR A 340 16.55 3.65 5.89
C THR A 340 15.33 4.50 6.28
N HIS A 341 15.27 4.97 7.52
CA HIS A 341 14.18 5.84 7.98
C HIS A 341 14.18 7.15 7.17
N LYS A 342 13.06 7.86 7.14
CA LYS A 342 12.90 9.06 6.30
C LYS A 342 12.36 10.21 7.13
N PHE A 343 12.92 11.38 6.91
CA PHE A 343 12.37 12.62 7.43
C PHE A 343 11.61 13.39 6.36
N TYR A 344 10.70 14.25 6.80
CA TYR A 344 9.94 15.14 5.93
C TYR A 344 9.86 16.55 6.51
N ALA A 345 9.87 17.56 5.65
CA ALA A 345 9.80 18.95 6.08
C ALA A 345 8.45 19.26 6.75
N GLY A 346 8.51 19.83 7.96
CA GLY A 346 7.32 20.15 8.77
C GLY A 346 6.79 19.00 9.64
N GLN A 347 7.49 17.87 9.66
CA GLN A 347 7.17 16.74 10.53
C GLN A 347 7.39 17.13 12.01
N LYS A 348 6.50 16.68 12.90
CA LYS A 348 6.73 16.66 14.35
C LYS A 348 7.22 15.27 14.72
N ILE A 349 8.32 15.17 15.45
CA ILE A 349 8.81 13.90 15.98
C ILE A 349 8.26 13.74 17.39
N TYR A 350 7.47 12.68 17.59
CA TYR A 350 7.02 12.18 18.87
C TYR A 350 8.02 11.12 19.34
N ILE A 351 8.39 11.19 20.62
CA ILE A 351 9.32 10.27 21.26
C ILE A 351 8.60 9.70 22.47
N TYR A 352 8.53 8.38 22.57
CA TYR A 352 7.83 7.65 23.64
C TYR A 352 8.81 6.71 24.35
N ASN A 353 8.51 6.38 25.60
CA ASN A 353 9.23 5.31 26.29
C ASN A 353 8.91 3.97 25.61
N ARG A 354 9.92 3.11 25.43
CA ARG A 354 9.75 1.75 24.91
C ARG A 354 9.49 0.74 26.02
N ASP A 355 10.16 0.91 27.16
CA ASP A 355 10.32 -0.15 28.16
C ASP A 355 8.97 -0.70 28.66
N ASN A 356 8.02 0.18 29.04
CA ASN A 356 6.69 -0.22 29.52
C ASN A 356 5.87 -0.99 28.45
N ILE A 357 5.89 -0.52 27.20
CA ILE A 357 5.19 -1.15 26.07
C ILE A 357 5.82 -2.50 25.70
N GLU A 358 7.15 -2.63 25.85
CA GLU A 358 7.86 -3.90 25.64
C GLU A 358 7.47 -4.93 26.71
N GLU A 359 7.40 -4.53 27.99
CA GLU A 359 6.94 -5.36 29.12
C GLU A 359 5.46 -5.79 28.95
N GLY A 360 4.56 -4.86 28.59
CA GLY A 360 3.15 -5.17 28.36
C GLY A 360 2.88 -6.11 27.18
N LEU A 361 3.79 -6.16 26.20
CA LEU A 361 3.75 -7.05 25.03
C LEU A 361 4.37 -8.43 25.27
N GLU A 362 4.98 -8.68 26.43
CA GLU A 362 5.39 -10.03 26.85
C GLU A 362 4.15 -10.94 26.97
N ASN A 363 4.34 -12.25 26.77
CA ASN A 363 3.25 -13.21 26.90
C ASN A 363 2.99 -13.47 28.39
N GLY A 364 1.81 -13.07 28.89
CA GLY A 364 1.46 -13.18 30.30
C GLY A 364 1.56 -14.61 30.84
N ASP A 365 1.20 -15.61 30.03
CA ASP A 365 1.46 -17.03 30.34
C ASP A 365 1.65 -17.90 29.07
N ASN A 366 1.23 -19.18 29.11
CA ASN A 366 1.30 -20.08 27.95
C ASN A 366 0.06 -20.02 27.03
N ARG A 367 -1.01 -19.33 27.47
CA ARG A 367 -2.36 -19.23 26.89
C ARG A 367 -2.73 -17.82 26.46
N GLU A 368 -2.12 -16.78 27.06
CA GLU A 368 -2.38 -15.37 26.77
C GLU A 368 -1.12 -14.62 26.28
N ARG A 369 -1.31 -13.73 25.29
CA ARG A 369 -0.22 -13.01 24.61
C ARG A 369 0.25 -11.70 25.25
N LEU A 370 -0.46 -11.16 26.23
CA LEU A 370 -0.17 -9.86 26.85
C LEU A 370 -0.14 -10.01 28.36
N THR A 371 0.90 -9.48 29.00
CA THR A 371 0.93 -9.28 30.45
C THR A 371 0.03 -8.11 30.86
N GLU A 372 0.01 -7.03 30.05
CA GLU A 372 -0.81 -5.85 30.31
C GLU A 372 -1.64 -5.44 29.07
N PRO A 373 -2.98 -5.64 29.08
CA PRO A 373 -3.85 -5.30 27.94
C PRO A 373 -4.02 -3.79 27.70
N PHE A 374 -3.71 -2.97 28.70
CA PHE A 374 -3.92 -1.51 28.71
C PHE A 374 -2.61 -0.72 28.78
N VAL A 375 -1.59 -1.21 28.09
CA VAL A 375 -0.31 -0.51 28.01
C VAL A 375 -0.39 0.68 27.03
N TYR A 376 -0.34 1.88 27.59
CA TYR A 376 -0.46 3.15 26.88
C TYR A 376 0.63 4.12 27.35
N GLU A 377 1.26 4.84 26.42
CA GLU A 377 2.32 5.80 26.73
C GLU A 377 2.00 7.20 26.18
N GLU A 378 2.11 8.21 27.05
CA GLU A 378 2.19 9.62 26.64
C GLU A 378 3.53 9.91 25.95
N ALA A 379 3.59 10.96 25.14
CA ALA A 379 4.86 11.34 24.51
C ALA A 379 5.81 11.95 25.54
N LEU A 380 6.93 11.26 25.85
CA LEU A 380 8.05 11.80 26.66
C LEU A 380 8.43 13.21 26.22
N CYS A 381 8.48 13.42 24.90
CA CYS A 381 8.54 14.75 24.32
C CYS A 381 8.06 14.78 22.87
N ILE A 382 7.78 15.99 22.39
CA ILE A 382 7.44 16.27 21.00
C ILE A 382 8.37 17.37 20.50
N LYS A 383 9.08 17.16 19.39
CA LYS A 383 10.00 18.15 18.80
C LYS A 383 9.61 18.44 17.35
N ASN A 384 9.64 19.71 16.92
CA ASN A 384 9.46 20.04 15.50
C ASN A 384 10.73 19.67 14.71
N LEU A 385 10.59 19.16 13.49
CA LEU A 385 11.73 19.00 12.60
C LEU A 385 12.01 20.29 11.83
N LYS A 386 13.27 20.75 11.82
CA LYS A 386 13.71 21.96 11.11
C LYS A 386 13.41 21.85 9.62
N SER A 387 12.45 22.63 9.12
CA SER A 387 11.91 22.52 7.76
C SER A 387 12.66 23.30 6.68
N ASN A 388 13.53 24.24 7.04
CA ASN A 388 14.25 25.13 6.14
C ASN A 388 15.69 24.65 5.85
N ILE A 389 15.81 23.46 5.28
CA ILE A 389 17.08 22.84 4.89
C ILE A 389 17.41 23.23 3.45
N LYS A 390 18.62 23.73 3.20
CA LYS A 390 19.05 24.04 1.84
C LYS A 390 19.29 22.77 1.03
N ALA A 391 18.66 22.68 -0.14
CA ALA A 391 18.74 21.49 -0.97
C ALA A 391 18.49 21.75 -2.47
N SER A 392 18.93 20.79 -3.28
CA SER A 392 18.55 20.66 -4.68
C SER A 392 17.61 19.48 -4.87
N ILE A 393 16.48 19.69 -5.55
CA ILE A 393 15.59 18.60 -5.99
C ILE A 393 16.08 18.09 -7.34
N LEU A 394 16.37 16.79 -7.42
CA LEU A 394 16.98 16.12 -8.57
C LEU A 394 16.07 15.00 -9.10
N PRO A 395 15.71 14.99 -10.41
CA PRO A 395 15.06 13.84 -11.01
C PRO A 395 16.04 12.67 -11.07
N THR A 396 15.72 11.62 -10.33
CA THR A 396 16.59 10.49 -10.01
C THR A 396 15.94 9.17 -10.41
N ILE A 397 16.69 8.28 -11.03
CA ILE A 397 16.33 6.85 -11.18
C ILE A 397 17.19 6.02 -10.21
N GLY A 398 16.60 5.20 -9.35
CA GLY A 398 17.36 4.51 -8.29
C GLY A 398 17.86 5.48 -7.19
N SER A 399 19.11 5.32 -6.73
CA SER A 399 19.70 6.13 -5.63
C SER A 399 20.31 7.46 -6.11
N LEU A 400 20.30 8.45 -5.22
CA LEU A 400 20.83 9.79 -5.46
C LEU A 400 22.37 9.82 -5.61
N ASP A 401 23.07 8.85 -5.03
CA ASP A 401 24.54 8.70 -5.11
C ASP A 401 25.02 8.41 -6.54
N SER A 402 24.11 7.91 -7.39
CA SER A 402 24.38 7.71 -8.81
C SER A 402 24.52 9.02 -9.61
N ILE A 403 24.08 10.15 -9.04
CA ILE A 403 24.14 11.48 -9.65
C ILE A 403 25.38 12.23 -9.16
N LYS A 404 26.32 12.40 -10.10
CA LYS A 404 27.54 13.18 -9.93
C LYS A 404 27.29 14.67 -10.20
N LYS A 405 28.16 15.50 -9.66
CA LYS A 405 28.25 16.93 -9.97
C LYS A 405 29.58 17.19 -10.70
N HIS A 406 29.56 18.04 -11.71
CA HIS A 406 30.77 18.54 -12.36
C HIS A 406 31.08 19.92 -11.77
N GLU A 407 32.11 20.02 -10.93
CA GLU A 407 32.32 21.22 -10.10
C GLU A 407 32.50 22.50 -10.92
N GLU A 408 33.36 22.50 -11.95
CA GLU A 408 33.65 23.70 -12.75
C GLU A 408 32.43 24.25 -13.51
N LYS A 409 31.52 23.36 -13.94
CA LYS A 409 30.33 23.70 -14.74
C LYS A 409 29.05 23.78 -13.92
N ASN A 410 29.11 23.37 -12.66
CA ASN A 410 27.97 23.27 -11.74
C ASN A 410 26.76 22.48 -12.31
N ILE A 411 27.01 21.45 -13.12
CA ILE A 411 25.96 20.58 -13.69
C ILE A 411 25.87 19.24 -12.94
N PHE A 412 24.66 18.69 -12.84
CA PHE A 412 24.42 17.36 -12.31
C PHE A 412 24.25 16.37 -13.46
N TYR A 413 24.86 15.18 -13.35
CA TYR A 413 24.80 14.17 -14.41
C TYR A 413 24.88 12.74 -13.85
N ARG A 414 24.32 11.80 -14.60
CA ARG A 414 24.52 10.36 -14.43
C ARG A 414 24.93 9.74 -15.75
N ILE A 415 25.93 8.86 -15.69
CA ILE A 415 26.32 7.99 -16.80
C ILE A 415 25.44 6.74 -16.75
N ILE A 416 24.74 6.44 -17.84
CA ILE A 416 23.96 5.21 -18.02
C ILE A 416 24.91 4.08 -18.42
N LYS A 417 24.89 2.98 -17.66
CA LYS A 417 25.78 1.83 -17.86
C LYS A 417 25.04 0.65 -18.48
N SER A 418 25.78 -0.37 -18.89
CA SER A 418 25.24 -1.65 -19.40
C SER A 418 24.14 -2.25 -18.50
N ASN A 419 24.28 -2.13 -17.17
CA ASN A 419 23.34 -2.64 -16.19
C ASN A 419 22.02 -1.85 -16.10
N ASP A 420 21.93 -0.67 -16.71
CA ASP A 420 20.71 0.16 -16.78
C ASP A 420 19.88 -0.15 -18.04
N PHE A 421 20.47 -0.80 -19.05
CA PHE A 421 19.82 -1.03 -20.34
C PHE A 421 18.69 -2.07 -20.28
N GLY A 422 17.64 -1.82 -21.07
CA GLY A 422 16.49 -2.72 -21.21
C GLY A 422 15.58 -2.82 -19.97
N LYS A 423 15.92 -2.11 -18.89
CA LYS A 423 15.11 -1.99 -17.68
C LYS A 423 14.21 -0.76 -17.78
N GLU A 424 12.97 -0.92 -17.33
CA GLU A 424 12.09 0.21 -17.05
C GLU A 424 12.47 0.80 -15.69
N HIS A 425 12.83 2.08 -15.68
CA HIS A 425 13.13 2.85 -14.47
C HIS A 425 12.01 3.86 -14.25
N SER A 426 11.66 4.16 -13.00
CA SER A 426 10.74 5.26 -12.67
C SER A 426 11.53 6.43 -12.10
N PHE A 427 11.25 7.64 -12.59
CA PHE A 427 11.83 8.86 -12.03
C PHE A 427 11.17 9.23 -10.70
N ARG A 428 12.01 9.58 -9.72
CA ARG A 428 11.63 10.18 -8.44
C ARG A 428 12.29 11.55 -8.31
N CYS A 429 11.59 12.52 -7.73
CA CYS A 429 12.16 13.83 -7.40
C CYS A 429 12.70 13.77 -5.98
N LEU A 430 14.01 13.54 -5.85
CA LEU A 430 14.69 13.35 -4.56
C LEU A 430 15.47 14.60 -4.16
N THR A 431 15.66 14.75 -2.85
CA THR A 431 16.29 15.90 -2.21
C THR A 431 17.77 15.63 -1.97
N LYS A 432 18.66 16.46 -2.53
CA LYS A 432 20.10 16.47 -2.23
C LYS A 432 20.42 17.69 -1.38
N VAL A 433 20.80 17.50 -0.12
CA VAL A 433 21.20 18.60 0.77
C VAL A 433 22.56 19.18 0.36
N GLU A 434 22.87 20.42 0.80
CA GLU A 434 24.19 21.04 0.56
C GLU A 434 25.33 20.38 1.37
N GLU A 435 25.00 19.80 2.52
CA GLU A 435 25.90 19.05 3.40
C GLU A 435 26.11 17.61 2.91
N GLU A 436 26.81 16.76 3.68
CA GLU A 436 26.93 15.34 3.36
C GLU A 436 25.54 14.69 3.33
N ASN A 437 25.15 14.15 2.17
CA ASN A 437 23.80 13.67 1.94
C ASN A 437 23.55 12.34 2.66
N LYS A 438 22.82 12.41 3.78
CA LYS A 438 22.36 11.23 4.53
C LYS A 438 21.12 10.64 3.86
N GLY A 439 21.05 9.31 3.73
CA GLY A 439 19.96 8.63 3.01
C GLY A 439 18.55 8.97 3.53
N HIS A 440 18.43 9.24 4.84
CA HIS A 440 17.19 9.65 5.48
C HIS A 440 16.65 11.04 5.04
N MET A 441 17.47 11.83 4.34
CA MET A 441 17.10 13.13 3.78
C MET A 441 16.63 13.07 2.32
N GLU A 442 16.80 11.95 1.60
CA GLU A 442 16.48 11.89 0.16
C GLU A 442 15.01 12.24 -0.15
N GLU A 443 14.10 11.98 0.79
CA GLU A 443 12.66 12.23 0.63
C GLU A 443 12.16 13.47 1.38
N PHE A 444 13.07 14.32 1.92
CA PHE A 444 12.73 15.41 2.83
C PHE A 444 11.64 16.37 2.33
N TYR A 445 11.69 16.81 1.07
CA TYR A 445 10.65 17.66 0.48
C TYR A 445 9.57 16.90 -0.32
N SER A 446 9.62 15.56 -0.36
CA SER A 446 8.70 14.73 -1.18
C SER A 446 7.23 14.78 -0.73
N ARG A 447 6.97 15.07 0.56
CA ARG A 447 5.61 15.27 1.08
C ARG A 447 5.15 16.72 0.97
N SER A 448 6.07 17.68 0.89
CA SER A 448 5.74 19.12 0.83
C SER A 448 5.32 19.60 -0.56
N ALA A 449 5.66 18.86 -1.62
CA ALA A 449 5.22 19.14 -2.99
C ALA A 449 5.01 17.89 -3.85
N GLU A 450 4.06 17.97 -4.78
CA GLU A 450 3.81 17.01 -5.85
C GLU A 450 4.62 17.37 -7.09
N PHE A 451 5.32 16.40 -7.68
CA PHE A 451 6.26 16.64 -8.78
C PHE A 451 5.92 15.88 -10.07
N ILE A 452 6.22 16.51 -11.21
CA ILE A 452 6.43 15.84 -12.50
C ILE A 452 7.87 16.03 -12.97
N VAL A 453 8.29 15.18 -13.90
CA VAL A 453 9.60 15.30 -14.57
C VAL A 453 9.40 15.70 -16.03
N GLU A 454 10.05 16.79 -16.42
CA GLU A 454 10.08 17.32 -17.79
C GLU A 454 11.46 17.05 -18.43
N ASN A 455 11.49 16.77 -19.74
CA ASN A 455 12.73 16.63 -20.51
C ASN A 455 13.10 17.99 -21.15
N GLY A 456 14.25 18.54 -20.80
CA GLY A 456 14.70 19.88 -21.24
C GLY A 456 15.01 19.99 -22.74
N GLY A 457 15.17 18.86 -23.44
CA GLY A 457 15.49 18.81 -24.87
C GLY A 457 14.29 18.95 -25.83
N LYS A 458 13.05 19.06 -25.35
CA LYS A 458 11.83 19.17 -26.20
C LYS A 458 10.89 20.29 -25.73
N PRO A 459 11.04 21.53 -26.24
CA PRO A 459 10.32 22.71 -25.71
C PRO A 459 8.81 22.78 -25.97
N THR A 460 8.24 21.90 -26.81
CA THR A 460 6.93 22.16 -27.46
C THR A 460 5.84 21.11 -27.21
N VAL A 461 6.11 20.05 -26.45
CA VAL A 461 5.07 19.16 -25.93
C VAL A 461 5.43 18.82 -24.50
N VAL A 462 4.50 19.05 -23.57
CA VAL A 462 4.51 18.42 -22.26
C VAL A 462 4.21 16.94 -22.47
N ASN A 463 5.21 16.21 -22.95
CA ASN A 463 5.28 14.77 -22.79
C ASN A 463 5.64 14.54 -21.32
N THR A 464 4.66 14.74 -20.43
CA THR A 464 4.63 14.01 -19.18
C THR A 464 4.83 12.54 -19.55
N LEU A 465 5.96 11.98 -19.14
CA LEU A 465 6.22 10.57 -19.34
C LEU A 465 5.03 9.81 -18.75
N PRO A 466 4.35 8.94 -19.51
CA PRO A 466 3.32 8.09 -18.93
C PRO A 466 3.93 7.37 -17.73
N GLN A 467 3.39 7.59 -16.54
CA GLN A 467 3.86 7.01 -15.27
C GLN A 467 5.28 7.41 -14.83
N ASN A 468 5.86 8.50 -15.34
CA ASN A 468 7.24 8.93 -15.06
C ASN A 468 8.31 7.86 -15.38
N THR A 469 8.02 6.89 -16.26
CA THR A 469 8.97 5.80 -16.57
C THR A 469 9.85 6.07 -17.79
N ILE A 470 11.02 5.45 -17.81
CA ILE A 470 12.07 5.61 -18.81
C ILE A 470 12.81 4.29 -19.03
N THR A 471 13.13 3.97 -20.28
CA THR A 471 13.93 2.79 -20.64
C THR A 471 15.06 3.19 -21.56
N PHE A 472 16.30 2.88 -21.17
CA PHE A 472 17.48 3.09 -22.01
C PHE A 472 17.71 1.85 -22.88
N ILE A 473 17.78 2.03 -24.20
CA ILE A 473 18.00 0.93 -25.14
C ILE A 473 19.46 0.99 -25.63
N PRO A 474 20.19 -0.14 -25.68
CA PRO A 474 21.57 -0.15 -26.19
C PRO A 474 21.67 0.51 -27.56
N LYS A 475 22.72 1.32 -27.74
CA LYS A 475 22.98 2.16 -28.92
C LYS A 475 21.94 3.22 -29.27
N LYS A 476 20.72 3.24 -28.74
CA LYS A 476 19.74 4.27 -29.11
C LYS A 476 19.88 5.50 -28.22
N ILE A 477 20.09 6.68 -28.81
CA ILE A 477 20.12 7.95 -28.05
C ILE A 477 18.75 8.36 -27.49
N ASN A 478 17.67 7.73 -27.94
CA ASN A 478 16.33 8.03 -27.46
C ASN A 478 16.30 7.84 -25.92
N ASN A 479 15.73 8.81 -25.22
CA ASN A 479 15.67 8.92 -23.76
C ASN A 479 16.97 9.35 -23.05
N TYR A 480 18.08 9.57 -23.76
CA TYR A 480 19.18 10.36 -23.20
C TYR A 480 18.82 11.85 -23.25
N GLY A 481 19.50 12.64 -22.41
CA GLY A 481 19.31 14.09 -22.36
C GLY A 481 19.12 14.61 -20.94
N SER A 482 18.61 15.81 -20.86
CA SER A 482 18.51 16.56 -19.62
C SER A 482 17.08 16.54 -19.08
N TYR A 483 16.93 16.31 -17.78
CA TYR A 483 15.65 16.10 -17.11
C TYR A 483 15.56 17.02 -15.89
N ARG A 484 14.38 17.58 -15.62
CA ARG A 484 14.15 18.50 -14.51
C ARG A 484 12.84 18.15 -13.77
N CYS A 485 12.88 18.18 -12.45
CA CYS A 485 11.68 18.14 -11.62
C CYS A 485 10.94 19.49 -11.65
N LYS A 486 9.61 19.45 -11.56
CA LYS A 486 8.74 20.61 -11.50
C LYS A 486 7.60 20.35 -10.54
N ASP A 487 7.39 21.29 -9.62
CA ASP A 487 6.28 21.28 -8.69
C ASP A 487 4.96 21.60 -9.40
N ILE A 488 3.92 20.80 -9.15
CA ILE A 488 2.53 21.05 -9.58
C ILE A 488 1.73 21.67 -8.43
N LYS A 489 1.84 21.06 -7.25
CA LYS A 489 1.16 21.46 -6.02
C LYS A 489 2.20 21.49 -4.91
N ALA A 490 2.29 22.59 -4.19
CA ALA A 490 3.28 22.79 -3.14
C ALA A 490 2.64 23.43 -1.90
N THR A 491 3.12 23.06 -0.72
CA THR A 491 2.77 23.69 0.56
C THR A 491 3.70 24.88 0.86
N SER A 492 3.38 25.67 1.87
CA SER A 492 4.23 26.78 2.33
C SER A 492 5.61 26.36 2.84
N LEU A 493 5.82 25.07 3.13
CA LEU A 493 7.10 24.51 3.54
C LEU A 493 8.06 24.27 2.37
N PHE A 494 7.54 24.25 1.14
CA PHE A 494 8.34 24.13 -0.08
C PHE A 494 8.87 25.50 -0.52
N ASP A 495 9.68 26.13 0.32
CA ASP A 495 10.20 27.48 0.09
C ASP A 495 11.38 27.49 -0.91
N LYS A 496 11.16 28.16 -2.06
CA LYS A 496 12.14 28.31 -3.15
C LYS A 496 13.34 29.21 -2.79
N ASN A 497 13.36 29.82 -1.61
CA ASN A 497 14.55 30.45 -1.03
C ASN A 497 15.58 29.42 -0.49
N PHE A 498 15.11 28.24 -0.09
CA PHE A 498 15.96 27.14 0.41
C PHE A 498 16.11 26.01 -0.63
N ILE A 499 15.15 25.90 -1.56
CA ILE A 499 15.03 24.76 -2.48
C ILE A 499 15.36 25.18 -3.92
N THR A 500 16.30 24.47 -4.53
CA THR A 500 16.72 24.65 -5.93
C THR A 500 16.23 23.50 -6.81
N MET A 501 15.51 23.81 -7.91
CA MET A 501 15.01 22.79 -8.85
C MET A 501 16.02 22.58 -9.96
N ASN A 502 16.90 21.59 -9.83
CA ASN A 502 18.05 21.44 -10.71
C ASN A 502 17.82 20.39 -11.82
N GLU A 503 18.53 20.58 -12.94
CA GLU A 503 18.49 19.69 -14.10
C GLU A 503 19.58 18.62 -13.98
N VAL A 504 19.25 17.38 -14.33
CA VAL A 504 20.17 16.23 -14.34
C VAL A 504 20.33 15.71 -15.77
N TYR A 505 21.57 15.59 -16.21
CA TYR A 505 21.94 15.06 -17.51
C TYR A 505 22.13 13.54 -17.45
N TYR A 506 21.27 12.81 -18.13
CA TYR A 506 21.39 11.36 -18.32
C TYR A 506 22.17 11.12 -19.61
N LEU A 507 23.43 10.73 -19.43
CA LEU A 507 24.46 10.73 -20.46
C LEU A 507 24.91 9.29 -20.82
N PRO A 508 25.35 9.08 -22.07
CA PRO A 508 25.95 7.82 -22.48
C PRO A 508 27.30 7.56 -21.78
N ASP A 509 27.71 6.29 -21.74
CA ASP A 509 29.02 5.87 -21.23
C ASP A 509 30.16 6.31 -22.14
N GLU A 510 31.36 6.44 -21.57
CA GLU A 510 32.54 6.94 -22.29
C GLU A 510 32.88 6.07 -23.51
N ASP A 511 33.15 6.71 -24.65
CA ASP A 511 33.44 6.06 -25.93
C ASP A 511 32.36 5.03 -26.36
N SER A 512 31.10 5.20 -25.93
CA SER A 512 30.01 4.32 -26.37
C SER A 512 29.54 4.64 -27.80
N GLU A 513 29.16 3.59 -28.55
CA GLU A 513 28.61 3.73 -29.89
C GLU A 513 27.09 3.94 -29.85
N MET A 514 26.61 4.96 -30.59
CA MET A 514 25.20 5.29 -30.72
C MET A 514 24.71 5.24 -32.18
N GLU A 515 23.59 4.56 -32.38
CA GLU A 515 22.71 4.64 -33.54
C GLU A 515 21.75 5.81 -33.35
N LEU A 516 21.65 6.66 -34.36
CA LEU A 516 20.85 7.89 -34.32
C LEU A 516 19.80 7.83 -35.42
N GLU A 517 18.57 8.21 -35.10
CA GLU A 517 17.48 8.23 -36.07
C GLU A 517 17.82 9.19 -37.21
N GLU A 518 18.04 8.62 -38.40
CA GLU A 518 18.34 9.40 -39.59
C GLU A 518 17.11 10.22 -39.97
N THR A 519 17.21 11.55 -39.87
CA THR A 519 16.21 12.43 -40.46
C THR A 519 16.20 12.20 -41.97
N PRO A 520 15.05 11.84 -42.59
CA PRO A 520 14.99 11.57 -44.02
C PRO A 520 15.28 12.87 -44.80
N VAL A 521 16.42 12.92 -45.48
CA VAL A 521 16.82 14.02 -46.35
C VAL A 521 16.54 13.62 -47.80
N VAL A 522 15.90 14.52 -48.54
CA VAL A 522 15.60 14.34 -49.97
C VAL A 522 16.90 14.41 -50.80
N ASP A 523 17.00 13.57 -51.83
CA ASP A 523 18.24 13.16 -52.48
C ASP A 523 19.18 14.27 -52.98
N THR A 524 20.45 14.20 -52.58
CA THR A 524 21.62 14.39 -53.47
C THR A 524 22.82 13.59 -52.93
N TYR A 525 23.70 13.11 -53.81
CA TYR A 525 24.82 12.22 -53.44
C TYR A 525 25.82 12.79 -52.40
N GLN A 526 25.89 14.12 -52.25
CA GLN A 526 26.83 14.79 -51.33
C GLN A 526 26.28 15.02 -49.92
N SER A 527 24.96 15.08 -49.72
CA SER A 527 24.37 15.46 -48.41
C SER A 527 24.48 14.39 -47.33
N ASN A 528 24.88 13.16 -47.69
CA ASN A 528 24.85 11.99 -46.80
C ASN A 528 26.16 11.66 -46.10
N VAL A 529 27.32 12.17 -46.55
CA VAL A 529 28.63 11.89 -45.93
C VAL A 529 28.99 13.01 -44.96
N GLY A 530 28.52 12.88 -43.73
CA GLY A 530 28.69 13.91 -42.72
C GLY A 530 28.21 13.52 -41.33
N CYS A 531 28.37 14.45 -40.40
CA CYS A 531 27.95 14.35 -39.00
C CYS A 531 26.92 15.46 -38.70
N ASN A 532 26.01 15.27 -37.75
CA ASN A 532 25.29 16.42 -37.21
C ASN A 532 26.24 17.25 -36.33
N LYS A 533 26.00 18.56 -36.20
CA LYS A 533 26.81 19.45 -35.39
C LYS A 533 26.59 19.24 -33.88
N GLU A 534 25.36 18.92 -33.50
CA GLU A 534 24.94 18.67 -32.12
C GLU A 534 23.71 17.75 -32.07
N TYR A 535 23.48 17.13 -30.92
CA TYR A 535 22.33 16.25 -30.65
C TYR A 535 21.62 16.68 -29.36
N GLY A 536 20.61 17.54 -29.52
CA GLY A 536 19.81 18.06 -28.40
C GLY A 536 20.70 18.70 -27.32
N THR A 537 20.41 18.39 -26.06
CA THR A 537 21.24 18.80 -24.91
C THR A 537 22.36 17.79 -24.57
N ILE A 538 22.53 16.73 -25.37
CA ILE A 538 23.35 15.55 -25.00
C ILE A 538 24.81 15.69 -25.44
N GLY A 539 25.09 16.32 -26.58
CA GLY A 539 26.48 16.53 -27.01
C GLY A 539 26.67 17.33 -28.29
N LYS A 540 27.88 17.89 -28.42
CA LYS A 540 28.36 18.70 -29.56
C LYS A 540 29.53 17.99 -30.24
N ILE A 541 29.65 18.13 -31.56
CA ILE A 541 30.70 17.42 -32.31
C ILE A 541 32.11 17.92 -31.93
N LYS A 542 32.97 16.97 -31.55
CA LYS A 542 34.37 17.20 -31.16
C LYS A 542 35.36 16.68 -32.21
N LYS A 543 34.99 15.62 -32.94
CA LYS A 543 35.85 15.01 -33.98
C LYS A 543 35.02 14.30 -35.04
N MET A 544 35.45 14.38 -36.29
CA MET A 544 34.95 13.58 -37.41
C MET A 544 36.13 12.83 -38.02
N ILE A 545 35.99 11.52 -38.19
CA ILE A 545 36.98 10.64 -38.81
C ILE A 545 36.34 9.99 -40.02
N ILE A 546 36.99 10.09 -41.18
CA ILE A 546 36.50 9.54 -42.46
C ILE A 546 37.47 8.45 -42.90
N GLY A 547 37.06 7.19 -42.77
CA GLY A 547 37.78 6.01 -43.26
C GLY A 547 37.28 5.54 -44.62
N PHE A 548 38.16 4.93 -45.42
CA PHE A 548 37.87 4.52 -46.80
C PHE A 548 38.00 3.01 -46.96
N ALA A 549 36.98 2.37 -47.54
CA ALA A 549 36.76 0.92 -47.47
C ALA A 549 37.78 0.02 -48.22
N GLN A 550 38.84 0.58 -48.79
CA GLN A 550 39.82 -0.15 -49.63
C GLN A 550 41.29 0.15 -49.27
N ASN A 551 41.58 0.73 -48.10
CA ASN A 551 42.94 1.10 -47.67
C ASN A 551 43.71 2.01 -48.67
N VAL A 552 43.00 2.71 -49.55
CA VAL A 552 43.61 3.53 -50.64
C VAL A 552 44.22 4.84 -50.12
N SER A 553 43.85 5.26 -48.92
CA SER A 553 44.27 6.52 -48.31
C SER A 553 44.12 6.46 -46.78
N GLU A 554 44.96 7.22 -46.08
CA GLU A 554 44.85 7.41 -44.63
C GLU A 554 43.49 8.02 -44.24
N PRO A 555 42.97 7.71 -43.03
CA PRO A 555 41.72 8.27 -42.56
C PRO A 555 41.84 9.78 -42.31
N ILE A 556 40.90 10.55 -42.86
CA ILE A 556 40.90 12.00 -42.68
C ILE A 556 40.30 12.34 -41.32
N ILE A 557 41.05 13.08 -40.49
CA ILE A 557 40.62 13.52 -39.17
C ILE A 557 40.34 15.02 -39.22
N ILE A 558 39.15 15.43 -38.80
CA ILE A 558 38.71 16.83 -38.71
C ILE A 558 38.24 17.09 -37.27
N SER A 559 38.77 18.14 -36.65
CA SER A 559 38.44 18.58 -35.29
C SER A 559 38.11 20.08 -35.18
N ASN A 560 38.31 20.84 -36.26
CA ASN A 560 37.91 22.25 -36.34
C ASN A 560 36.61 22.36 -37.15
N PHE A 561 35.57 22.91 -36.50
CA PHE A 561 34.22 23.06 -37.04
C PHE A 561 33.71 24.50 -36.91
N THR A 562 34.61 25.47 -36.73
CA THR A 562 34.23 26.86 -36.43
C THR A 562 33.70 27.60 -37.65
N ASN A 563 34.25 27.32 -38.84
CA ASN A 563 33.89 27.92 -40.13
C ASN A 563 33.91 26.85 -41.24
N ASP A 564 33.29 27.16 -42.38
CA ASP A 564 33.51 26.41 -43.62
C ASP A 564 34.99 26.43 -44.03
N ILE A 565 35.49 25.27 -44.47
CA ILE A 565 36.84 25.08 -45.01
C ILE A 565 36.76 24.23 -46.29
N ASP A 566 37.85 24.15 -47.05
CA ASP A 566 37.89 23.43 -48.33
C ASP A 566 37.50 21.95 -48.27
N THR A 567 37.48 21.35 -47.08
CA THR A 567 37.13 19.95 -46.82
C THR A 567 35.68 19.73 -46.36
N ILE A 568 35.03 20.73 -45.74
CA ILE A 568 33.66 20.58 -45.18
C ILE A 568 32.75 21.78 -45.48
N ASP A 569 31.45 21.51 -45.63
CA ASP A 569 30.36 22.48 -45.58
C ASP A 569 29.59 22.32 -44.26
N ILE A 570 29.24 23.43 -43.61
CA ILE A 570 28.35 23.47 -42.44
C ILE A 570 27.00 24.02 -42.87
N LYS A 571 26.02 23.13 -43.07
CA LYS A 571 24.67 23.47 -43.59
C LYS A 571 23.59 22.79 -42.76
N GLU A 572 22.54 23.54 -42.40
CA GLU A 572 21.34 23.00 -41.73
C GLU A 572 21.62 22.16 -40.47
N GLY A 573 22.61 22.57 -39.67
CA GLY A 573 23.02 21.83 -38.46
C GLY A 573 23.84 20.56 -38.74
N LYS A 574 24.28 20.34 -39.98
CA LYS A 574 25.13 19.21 -40.41
C LYS A 574 26.49 19.69 -40.91
N ILE A 575 27.49 18.81 -40.78
CA ILE A 575 28.86 18.99 -41.22
C ILE A 575 29.12 17.95 -42.31
N ILE A 576 29.21 18.41 -43.55
CA ILE A 576 29.18 17.59 -44.77
C ILE A 576 30.57 17.60 -45.41
N TYR A 577 31.10 16.43 -45.79
CA TYR A 577 32.42 16.33 -46.42
C TYR A 577 32.37 16.55 -47.95
N LYS A 578 33.18 17.50 -48.45
CA LYS A 578 33.13 17.98 -49.84
C LYS A 578 33.79 17.06 -50.87
N LYS A 579 34.86 16.35 -50.49
CA LYS A 579 35.85 15.79 -51.44
C LYS A 579 35.66 14.29 -51.70
N LEU A 580 34.50 13.91 -52.24
CA LEU A 580 34.21 12.53 -52.68
C LEU A 580 34.48 12.39 -54.18
N LYS A 581 35.63 11.80 -54.54
CA LYS A 581 35.92 11.30 -55.89
C LYS A 581 36.52 9.91 -55.80
N ASP A 582 36.04 9.02 -56.67
CA ASP A 582 36.58 7.67 -56.92
C ASP A 582 36.72 6.69 -55.74
N VAL A 583 35.95 6.87 -54.65
CA VAL A 583 35.86 5.89 -53.54
C VAL A 583 34.55 5.09 -53.58
N LEU A 584 34.67 3.78 -53.38
CA LEU A 584 33.55 2.80 -53.44
C LEU A 584 32.79 2.64 -52.11
N GLY A 585 33.38 3.09 -50.99
CA GLY A 585 32.73 3.07 -49.69
C GLY A 585 33.48 3.92 -48.67
N VAL A 586 32.72 4.56 -47.77
CA VAL A 586 33.22 5.48 -46.76
C VAL A 586 32.57 5.15 -45.41
N THR A 587 33.36 5.08 -44.35
CA THR A 587 32.88 4.99 -42.98
C THR A 587 33.17 6.30 -42.26
N VAL A 588 32.11 7.00 -41.83
CA VAL A 588 32.20 8.23 -41.05
C VAL A 588 32.02 7.87 -39.57
N LYS A 589 33.02 8.15 -38.74
CA LYS A 589 32.91 8.11 -37.27
C LYS A 589 32.84 9.55 -36.74
N CYS A 590 31.76 9.88 -36.05
CA CYS A 590 31.50 11.18 -35.46
C CYS A 590 31.61 11.06 -33.93
N THR A 591 32.59 11.70 -33.29
CA THR A 591 32.71 11.77 -31.84
C THR A 591 32.12 13.07 -31.32
N TYR A 592 31.27 12.95 -30.29
CA TYR A 592 30.57 14.03 -29.61
C TYR A 592 31.06 14.15 -28.18
N GLU A 593 31.14 15.38 -27.70
CA GLU A 593 31.44 15.73 -26.31
C GLU A 593 30.16 16.13 -25.60
N THR A 594 29.91 15.53 -24.44
CA THR A 594 28.76 15.83 -23.60
C THR A 594 28.98 17.10 -22.77
N PRO A 595 27.93 17.68 -22.15
CA PRO A 595 28.10 18.76 -21.18
C PRO A 595 29.08 18.42 -20.04
N ALA A 596 29.17 17.14 -19.66
CA ALA A 596 30.04 16.63 -18.60
C ALA A 596 31.42 16.15 -19.11
N GLU A 597 31.83 16.56 -20.31
CA GLU A 597 33.15 16.28 -20.95
C GLU A 597 33.43 14.82 -21.31
N THR A 598 32.55 13.90 -20.93
CA THR A 598 32.55 12.54 -21.47
C THR A 598 32.26 12.55 -22.96
N THR A 599 32.72 11.52 -23.68
CA THR A 599 32.48 11.40 -25.12
C THR A 599 31.68 10.15 -25.49
N PHE A 600 30.95 10.25 -26.61
CA PHE A 600 30.33 9.12 -27.29
C PHE A 600 30.54 9.27 -28.80
N TYR A 601 30.33 8.22 -29.58
CA TYR A 601 30.46 8.31 -31.03
C TYR A 601 29.36 7.62 -31.81
N THR A 602 29.25 7.97 -33.08
CA THR A 602 28.40 7.27 -34.05
C THR A 602 29.21 6.83 -35.24
N THR A 603 28.76 5.74 -35.87
CA THR A 603 29.41 5.17 -37.05
C THR A 603 28.38 5.04 -38.18
N LYS A 604 28.64 5.66 -39.33
CA LYS A 604 27.82 5.51 -40.53
C LYS A 604 28.67 5.01 -41.70
N THR A 605 28.32 3.84 -42.25
CA THR A 605 28.98 3.27 -43.43
C THR A 605 28.12 3.49 -44.67
N ILE A 606 28.71 4.09 -45.70
CA ILE A 606 28.05 4.55 -46.92
C ILE A 606 28.71 3.85 -48.10
N ILE A 607 27.93 3.07 -48.85
CA ILE A 607 28.41 2.31 -50.02
C ILE A 607 28.05 3.09 -51.29
N ILE A 608 29.06 3.44 -52.08
CA ILE A 608 28.90 4.23 -53.31
C ILE A 608 28.88 3.28 -54.50
N LYS A 609 27.68 3.01 -55.04
CA LYS A 609 27.52 2.19 -56.24
C LYS A 609 27.95 2.99 -57.47
N LYS A 610 29.11 2.66 -58.04
CA LYS A 610 29.59 3.26 -59.29
C LYS A 610 28.75 2.74 -60.46
N THR A 611 27.84 3.56 -60.98
CA THR A 611 27.17 3.30 -62.25
C THR A 611 28.23 3.29 -63.36
N GLN A 612 28.45 2.13 -63.99
CA GLN A 612 29.29 2.07 -65.19
C GLN A 612 28.50 2.62 -66.38
N ASP A 613 28.80 3.87 -66.77
CA ASP A 613 28.44 4.37 -68.10
C ASP A 613 29.24 3.61 -69.16
N THR A 614 28.68 2.51 -69.66
CA THR A 614 29.20 1.82 -70.86
C THR A 614 28.82 2.61 -72.11
N GLY A 615 29.54 3.70 -72.36
CA GLY A 615 29.41 4.47 -73.59
C GLY A 615 29.85 3.64 -74.81
N THR A 616 28.89 3.21 -75.64
CA THR A 616 29.16 2.58 -76.94
C THR A 616 28.30 3.22 -78.03
N LYS A 617 28.91 3.54 -79.18
CA LYS A 617 28.27 4.28 -80.29
C LYS A 617 27.31 3.42 -81.12
N ASP A 618 26.39 4.11 -81.81
CA ASP A 618 25.35 3.60 -82.70
C ASP A 618 25.69 2.43 -83.63
N ARG A 619 24.72 1.50 -83.78
CA ARG A 619 24.26 0.98 -85.09
C ARG A 619 22.90 0.25 -85.02
N THR A 620 21.85 0.95 -85.45
CA THR A 620 20.68 0.46 -86.23
C THR A 620 20.07 -0.95 -85.99
N ILE A 621 18.91 -0.98 -85.29
CA ILE A 621 17.58 -1.53 -85.72
C ILE A 621 17.55 -2.93 -86.39
N PRO A 622 16.81 -3.91 -85.81
CA PRO A 622 15.35 -4.02 -86.04
C PRO A 622 14.47 -3.86 -84.80
N LYS A 623 13.28 -3.29 -85.01
CA LYS A 623 12.16 -3.35 -84.05
C LYS A 623 11.50 -4.72 -84.14
N GLU A 624 11.60 -5.53 -83.10
CA GLU A 624 10.66 -6.63 -82.88
C GLU A 624 9.92 -6.42 -81.56
N LYS A 625 8.60 -6.21 -81.65
CA LYS A 625 7.73 -5.92 -80.50
C LYS A 625 7.32 -7.23 -79.80
N ALA A 626 8.21 -7.81 -79.01
CA ALA A 626 7.84 -8.82 -78.03
C ALA A 626 7.23 -8.15 -76.78
N LEU A 627 6.01 -7.63 -76.91
CA LEU A 627 5.29 -7.02 -75.78
C LEU A 627 4.62 -8.11 -74.94
N THR A 628 5.42 -8.83 -74.14
CA THR A 628 4.92 -9.69 -73.07
C THR A 628 4.33 -8.83 -71.94
N LYS A 629 3.11 -8.36 -72.19
CA LYS A 629 2.18 -7.88 -71.17
C LYS A 629 1.97 -9.03 -70.18
N VAL A 630 2.78 -9.10 -69.14
CA VAL A 630 2.42 -9.84 -67.92
C VAL A 630 1.26 -9.06 -67.29
N LYS A 631 0.05 -9.39 -67.74
CA LYS A 631 -1.20 -8.92 -67.14
C LYS A 631 -1.31 -9.63 -65.79
N ILE A 632 -0.65 -9.07 -64.78
CA ILE A 632 -0.96 -9.38 -63.39
C ILE A 632 -2.36 -8.83 -63.16
N ASP A 633 -3.37 -9.67 -63.33
CA ASP A 633 -4.73 -9.38 -62.89
C ASP A 633 -4.69 -9.28 -61.37
N SER A 634 -4.46 -8.08 -60.85
CA SER A 634 -4.37 -7.74 -59.42
C SER A 634 -5.73 -7.74 -58.71
N THR A 635 -6.80 -8.02 -59.47
CA THR A 635 -8.19 -8.15 -59.02
C THR A 635 -8.37 -9.04 -57.79
N PRO A 636 -7.72 -10.23 -57.64
CA PRO A 636 -7.90 -11.08 -56.46
C PRO A 636 -7.35 -10.45 -55.17
N TRP A 637 -6.22 -9.73 -55.24
CA TRP A 637 -5.61 -9.11 -54.06
C TRP A 637 -6.42 -7.92 -53.54
N ILE A 638 -6.98 -7.12 -54.45
CA ILE A 638 -7.87 -6.00 -54.09
C ILE A 638 -9.18 -6.52 -53.46
N ILE A 639 -9.75 -7.61 -53.98
CA ILE A 639 -10.92 -8.25 -53.38
C ILE A 639 -10.57 -8.83 -51.99
N GLY A 640 -9.40 -9.48 -51.84
CA GLY A 640 -8.94 -10.02 -50.56
C GLY A 640 -8.77 -8.96 -49.47
N THR A 641 -8.18 -7.80 -49.79
CA THR A 641 -8.06 -6.69 -48.82
C THR A 641 -9.41 -6.09 -48.46
N MET A 642 -10.33 -5.92 -49.42
CA MET A 642 -11.71 -5.47 -49.14
C MET A 642 -12.46 -6.41 -48.20
N VAL A 643 -12.41 -7.73 -48.45
CA VAL A 643 -13.06 -8.73 -47.58
C VAL A 643 -12.46 -8.73 -46.17
N SER A 644 -11.14 -8.57 -46.05
CA SER A 644 -10.46 -8.46 -44.74
C SER A 644 -10.92 -7.23 -43.94
N VAL A 645 -11.02 -6.06 -44.58
CA VAL A 645 -11.50 -4.83 -43.92
C VAL A 645 -12.97 -4.96 -43.48
N ILE A 646 -13.82 -5.56 -44.31
CA ILE A 646 -15.23 -5.81 -43.96
C ILE A 646 -15.35 -6.78 -42.78
N LEU A 647 -14.58 -7.88 -42.77
CA LEU A 647 -14.54 -8.82 -41.65
C LEU A 647 -14.06 -8.15 -40.35
N PHE A 648 -13.03 -7.32 -40.41
CA PHE A 648 -12.52 -6.59 -39.25
C PHE A 648 -13.55 -5.59 -38.71
N GLY A 649 -14.28 -4.90 -39.60
CA GLY A 649 -15.41 -4.04 -39.24
C GLY A 649 -16.56 -4.79 -38.56
N ILE A 650 -16.90 -5.99 -39.04
CA ILE A 650 -17.93 -6.85 -38.43
C ILE A 650 -17.48 -7.32 -37.03
N ILE A 651 -16.22 -7.72 -36.87
CA ILE A 651 -15.66 -8.14 -35.57
C ILE A 651 -15.72 -6.97 -34.57
N LEU A 652 -15.26 -5.77 -34.95
CA LEU A 652 -15.34 -4.58 -34.11
C LEU A 652 -16.78 -4.23 -33.74
N TYR A 653 -17.72 -4.30 -34.70
CA TYR A 653 -19.14 -4.10 -34.44
C TYR A 653 -19.71 -5.10 -33.43
N VAL A 654 -19.39 -6.39 -33.57
CA VAL A 654 -19.82 -7.44 -32.63
C VAL A 654 -19.22 -7.22 -31.24
N VAL A 655 -17.94 -6.85 -31.12
CA VAL A 655 -17.30 -6.55 -29.83
C VAL A 655 -17.97 -5.36 -29.15
N VAL A 656 -18.18 -4.25 -29.86
CA VAL A 656 -18.88 -3.07 -29.33
C VAL A 656 -20.32 -3.41 -28.93
N PHE A 657 -21.05 -4.18 -29.76
CA PHE A 657 -22.39 -4.65 -29.45
C PHE A 657 -22.44 -5.52 -28.19
N LEU A 658 -21.46 -6.43 -28.01
CA LEU A 658 -21.34 -7.27 -26.81
C LEU A 658 -21.02 -6.45 -25.56
N ILE A 659 -20.17 -5.40 -25.66
CA ILE A 659 -19.88 -4.47 -24.57
C ILE A 659 -21.15 -3.70 -24.18
N ILE A 660 -21.85 -3.10 -25.14
CA ILE A 660 -23.12 -2.39 -24.91
C ILE A 660 -24.18 -3.32 -24.31
N ARG A 661 -24.25 -4.58 -24.78
CA ARG A 661 -25.17 -5.60 -24.23
C ARG A 661 -24.78 -6.01 -22.80
N LYS A 662 -23.49 -6.12 -22.47
CA LYS A 662 -23.01 -6.31 -21.09
C LYS A 662 -23.45 -5.14 -20.22
N ILE A 663 -23.14 -3.89 -20.60
CA ILE A 663 -23.49 -2.68 -19.84
C ILE A 663 -25.01 -2.58 -19.61
N LYS A 664 -25.84 -2.82 -20.64
CA LYS A 664 -27.31 -2.85 -20.48
C LYS A 664 -27.77 -3.98 -19.54
N LYS A 665 -27.14 -5.16 -19.58
CA LYS A 665 -27.48 -6.29 -18.70
C LYS A 665 -27.10 -6.02 -17.23
N THR A 666 -25.98 -5.33 -16.99
CA THR A 666 -25.60 -4.86 -15.64
C THR A 666 -26.58 -3.80 -15.13
N LYS A 667 -26.94 -2.82 -15.97
CA LYS A 667 -27.91 -1.77 -15.59
C LYS A 667 -29.30 -2.36 -15.29
N ALA A 668 -29.75 -3.36 -16.04
CA ALA A 668 -31.01 -4.06 -15.81
C ALA A 668 -31.03 -4.91 -14.52
N ARG A 669 -29.89 -5.49 -14.11
CA ARG A 669 -29.78 -6.15 -12.79
C ARG A 669 -29.82 -5.14 -11.65
N ASN A 670 -29.09 -4.03 -11.78
CA ASN A 670 -29.05 -3.01 -10.72
C ASN A 670 -30.39 -2.25 -10.59
N SER A 671 -31.20 -2.16 -11.66
CA SER A 671 -32.57 -1.61 -11.58
C SER A 671 -33.62 -2.57 -11.01
N LEU A 672 -33.33 -3.87 -10.93
CA LEU A 672 -34.21 -4.87 -10.29
C LEU A 672 -33.85 -5.10 -8.81
N ALA A 673 -32.63 -4.74 -8.39
CA ALA A 673 -32.21 -4.78 -6.99
C ALA A 673 -32.70 -3.58 -6.14
N LEU A 674 -33.13 -2.48 -6.78
CA LEU A 674 -33.63 -1.28 -6.08
C LEU A 674 -35.16 -1.19 -5.95
N SER A 675 -35.92 -2.18 -6.43
CA SER A 675 -37.38 -2.20 -6.37
C SER A 675 -37.91 -3.17 -5.30
N SER A 676 -37.46 -3.01 -4.05
CA SER A 676 -38.06 -3.68 -2.88
C SER A 676 -37.90 -2.89 -1.56
N SER A 677 -38.29 -1.62 -1.56
CA SER A 677 -38.47 -0.85 -0.33
C SER A 677 -39.48 0.28 -0.53
N SER A 678 -40.77 -0.07 -0.54
CA SER A 678 -41.87 0.91 -0.53
C SER A 678 -42.97 0.46 0.43
N GLY A 679 -43.14 1.20 1.52
CA GLY A 679 -44.35 1.15 2.33
C GLY A 679 -44.14 1.01 3.84
N LEU A 680 -44.02 2.13 4.54
CA LEU A 680 -45.16 2.55 5.35
C LEU A 680 -45.17 4.08 5.55
N SER A 681 -46.36 4.66 5.45
CA SER A 681 -46.60 6.10 5.54
C SER A 681 -47.52 6.40 6.73
N THR A 682 -47.25 7.48 7.45
CA THR A 682 -48.31 8.18 8.21
C THR A 682 -48.05 9.69 8.22
N PRO A 683 -49.03 10.53 7.86
CA PRO A 683 -48.88 11.98 7.84
C PRO A 683 -49.53 12.64 9.07
N SER A 684 -48.90 13.69 9.61
CA SER A 684 -49.57 14.64 10.53
C SER A 684 -49.46 16.07 10.00
N LYS A 685 -50.62 16.66 9.72
CA LYS A 685 -50.77 18.09 9.40
C LYS A 685 -50.85 18.89 10.69
N SER A 686 -50.14 20.00 10.79
CA SER A 686 -50.59 21.16 11.57
C SER A 686 -50.27 22.46 10.82
N LYS A 687 -51.16 23.44 10.93
CA LYS A 687 -51.14 24.70 10.16
C LYS A 687 -50.80 25.88 11.08
N GLY A 688 -50.09 26.86 10.52
CA GLY A 688 -50.05 28.24 11.01
C GLY A 688 -49.11 28.48 12.20
N SER A 689 -48.54 29.67 12.38
CA SER A 689 -48.90 30.97 11.79
C SER A 689 -47.70 31.89 11.52
N LYS A 690 -47.88 32.75 10.51
CA LYS A 690 -47.49 34.19 10.46
C LYS A 690 -47.03 34.77 11.82
N SER A 691 -46.04 35.66 11.96
CA SER A 691 -45.38 36.60 11.03
C SER A 691 -43.93 36.86 11.52
N SER A 692 -43.07 37.73 10.95
CA SER A 692 -43.24 38.85 10.01
C SER A 692 -42.01 39.04 9.12
N ALA A 693 -41.95 40.14 8.35
CA ALA A 693 -40.82 40.50 7.48
C ALA A 693 -39.97 41.65 8.05
N SER A 694 -38.68 41.64 7.73
CA SER A 694 -37.99 42.82 7.16
C SER A 694 -36.77 42.37 6.35
N THR A 695 -36.33 43.23 5.43
CA THR A 695 -35.38 42.92 4.35
C THR A 695 -34.30 44.01 4.30
N ILE A 696 -33.29 43.83 3.43
CA ILE A 696 -32.45 44.89 2.79
C ILE A 696 -31.14 45.30 3.51
N HIS A 697 -30.05 44.71 2.97
CA HIS A 697 -28.82 45.34 2.44
C HIS A 697 -27.58 45.76 3.29
N ASP A 698 -26.44 45.42 2.67
CA ASP A 698 -25.21 46.21 2.39
C ASP A 698 -24.01 46.32 3.38
N LYS A 699 -22.94 45.60 2.96
CA LYS A 699 -21.62 46.10 2.48
C LYS A 699 -20.46 46.50 3.42
N SER A 700 -19.28 46.35 2.79
CA SER A 700 -18.01 47.11 2.96
C SER A 700 -17.11 46.64 4.11
N SER A 701 -15.80 46.33 3.98
CA SER A 701 -14.63 46.97 3.29
C SER A 701 -14.44 48.45 3.68
N TYR A 702 -13.30 48.95 4.14
CA TYR A 702 -11.89 48.89 3.70
C TYR A 702 -10.95 48.86 4.96
N GLU A 703 -9.63 48.54 4.93
CA GLU A 703 -8.50 49.42 4.53
C GLU A 703 -8.57 50.85 5.14
N SER A 704 -7.51 51.53 5.60
CA SER A 704 -6.05 51.31 5.57
C SER A 704 -5.32 52.25 6.58
N VAL A 705 -4.01 51.99 6.83
CA VAL A 705 -2.87 52.95 6.97
C VAL A 705 -3.17 54.37 7.55
N THR A 706 -2.49 54.90 8.57
CA THR A 706 -1.10 55.40 8.53
C THR A 706 -0.53 55.74 9.93
N SER A 707 0.80 55.77 10.02
CA SER A 707 1.64 56.31 11.10
C SER A 707 1.61 57.85 11.23
N VAL A 708 2.06 58.38 12.40
CA VAL A 708 3.28 59.23 12.57
C VAL A 708 3.30 59.98 13.93
N ALA A 709 4.48 60.03 14.56
CA ALA A 709 4.95 60.92 15.64
C ALA A 709 4.18 60.93 16.99
N LYS A 710 4.87 60.69 18.10
CA LYS A 710 5.99 61.52 18.55
C LYS A 710 7.12 60.74 19.24
#